data_AF-A0A3A0E259-F1
#
_entry.id   AF-A0A3A0E259-F1
#
_cell.length_a   1.000
_cell.length_b   1.000
_cell.length_c   1.000
_cell.angle_alpha   90.00
_cell.angle_beta   90.00
_cell.angle_gamma   90.00
#
_symmetry.space_group_name_H-M   'P 1'
#
loop_
_entity.id
_entity.type
_entity.pdbx_description
1 polymer ?
#
loop_
_entity_poly.entity_id
_entity_poly.type
_entity_poly.pdbx_seq_one_letter_code
_entity_poly.pdbx_strand_id
1 'polypeptide(L)'
;MIFRPSPEVALPCRRHLRAHDGILIAATALGICVGSAHGQRQLPLRPINLLPNAPATYQMRDWRAVAADFDALAFDTAAAGQFLPLSRRDDAPSSSYLTVAYGLPSYVGEVRTYGNGDPVTEGIATLGAVLGSTLIGVDKATGPINWVSMTREYYINRNQEFIVMNNPDAASGQSAWYEVFPNILFYSIADRYPDEAYLEPILDVIDARFYGAINKMTAGGAAPNFNYTAYDFSDAIPRYNGVWREPDMGLGMAWLQHAAYWRNRTANPSAAANHLQAVDWAFKYYEPRTSNPNYEVLASFGAYAAARMNADHERNLNIHKYLDWVFSRSAARPDLIMISGERWGGQDVGGLLGGMRPNTPNVQGYAFAMNTYANAMPVVPIARYEDRYSRAIGKWVLNAANASRLFYGNAHGPNNQSSEFWTEDPQHAIAYEGLRHNWLPPHLLAPGESQEIFAAGDPLTYDWGPLTDFGIYGSGFVGVWGSVVRTTNVDKVLQLDLLATDFYRDAAYPTYLYYNPHPTDASVAIDLPAGGSFDLYDAVSNRFLQRSAAGSALFNIPADEAVMLVLAPTGKPALMAGRKLLVDGVVIDYNAALLPGNLLRNPDVDEPTSGATTPADWHRSASALWATDLAQSPTHSLQLDDSSPTRTDEWRSSATAIPAGVNRVLDVRWFWKYDAAAEDEFVARLRFSPDPVAGIDLTSPSLELIIPASGAADGLAMFQTAVPLPDGIRSFDVTFISGASPAATGSMYIDDISASLRIARAAGDFDDDGDVDGSDFLLWQASLAPAVLPGAGADGNHDGRIDEQDLALWKSHSPAAAAPAGPGGSAIPEPASPASLLAVPIALSAVKRNRRARFPRRVAASG
;
A
#
# COMPACT_ATOMS: atom_id res chain seq x y z
N MET A 1 68.55 -2.56 16.42
CA MET A 1 68.18 -3.64 17.37
C MET A 1 66.66 -3.70 17.35
N ILE A 2 66.01 -4.57 16.57
CA ILE A 2 66.08 -6.06 16.51
C ILE A 2 65.54 -6.70 17.81
N PHE A 3 64.26 -7.09 17.84
CA PHE A 3 63.78 -8.49 17.93
C PHE A 3 62.24 -8.58 18.19
N ARG A 4 61.52 -9.29 17.31
CA ARG A 4 60.32 -10.12 17.61
C ARG A 4 60.82 -11.55 18.01
N PRO A 5 60.01 -12.62 18.21
CA PRO A 5 58.59 -12.79 18.62
C PRO A 5 58.38 -13.82 19.77
N SER A 6 57.12 -14.05 20.17
CA SER A 6 56.45 -15.31 20.66
C SER A 6 57.08 -16.21 21.77
N PRO A 7 56.26 -17.04 22.44
CA PRO A 7 56.00 -18.40 21.91
C PRO A 7 54.52 -18.87 21.95
N GLU A 8 54.20 -19.80 21.06
CA GLU A 8 52.98 -20.63 21.07
C GLU A 8 53.19 -21.97 21.83
N VAL A 9 52.11 -22.77 21.86
CA VAL A 9 52.05 -24.26 21.81
C VAL A 9 51.76 -25.01 23.12
N ALA A 10 50.58 -25.66 23.16
CA ALA A 10 50.44 -27.09 23.51
C ALA A 10 49.05 -27.68 23.14
N LEU A 11 48.99 -28.46 22.05
CA LEU A 11 48.02 -29.55 21.80
C LEU A 11 48.64 -30.87 22.32
N PRO A 12 47.87 -31.91 22.75
CA PRO A 12 47.18 -32.84 21.83
C PRO A 12 45.88 -33.46 22.44
N CYS A 13 45.19 -34.51 21.93
CA CYS A 13 45.44 -35.44 20.82
C CYS A 13 44.15 -35.97 20.13
N ARG A 14 44.33 -36.92 19.21
CA ARG A 14 43.37 -37.59 18.29
C ARG A 14 42.63 -38.81 18.88
N ARG A 15 41.48 -39.18 18.29
CA ARG A 15 41.24 -40.47 17.56
C ARG A 15 39.91 -40.40 16.78
N HIS A 16 39.95 -40.40 15.44
CA HIS A 16 39.81 -41.55 14.52
C HIS A 16 38.37 -41.92 14.10
N LEU A 17 38.07 -41.75 12.81
CA LEU A 17 37.34 -42.71 11.98
C LEU A 17 37.75 -42.53 10.50
N ARG A 18 37.61 -43.59 9.69
CA ARG A 18 38.02 -43.62 8.26
C ARG A 18 36.81 -43.60 7.33
N ALA A 19 37.06 -43.27 6.08
CA ALA A 19 36.12 -43.06 5.00
C ALA A 19 35.16 -44.23 4.71
N HIS A 20 34.00 -43.87 4.17
CA HIS A 20 33.34 -44.56 3.05
C HIS A 20 32.83 -43.51 2.07
N ASP A 21 32.78 -43.87 0.78
CA ASP A 21 32.54 -42.95 -0.32
C ASP A 21 31.09 -42.43 -0.38
N GLY A 22 30.96 -41.14 -0.66
CA GLY A 22 29.69 -40.45 -0.89
C GLY A 22 29.97 -39.05 -1.43
N ILE A 23 29.60 -38.80 -2.68
CA ILE A 23 29.82 -37.50 -3.34
C ILE A 23 28.93 -36.46 -2.67
N LEU A 24 29.55 -35.54 -1.93
CA LEU A 24 28.91 -34.31 -1.47
C LEU A 24 29.46 -33.16 -2.33
N ILE A 25 28.59 -32.55 -3.14
CA ILE A 25 28.95 -31.40 -3.96
C ILE A 25 29.21 -30.22 -3.01
N ALA A 26 30.48 -29.83 -2.88
CA ALA A 26 30.86 -28.69 -2.07
C ALA A 26 30.52 -27.41 -2.84
N ALA A 27 29.37 -26.81 -2.54
CA ALA A 27 29.08 -25.44 -2.94
C ALA A 27 30.07 -24.50 -2.25
N THR A 28 31.13 -24.11 -2.96
CA THR A 28 32.02 -23.02 -2.53
C THR A 28 31.26 -21.71 -2.57
N ALA A 29 30.65 -21.34 -1.45
CA ALA A 29 30.10 -20.02 -1.22
C ALA A 29 31.23 -18.99 -1.34
N LEU A 30 31.33 -18.35 -2.51
CA LEU A 30 32.18 -17.19 -2.69
C LEU A 30 31.54 -16.05 -1.89
N GLY A 31 32.10 -15.77 -0.71
CA GLY A 31 31.67 -14.67 0.14
C GLY A 31 31.99 -13.33 -0.52
N ILE A 32 31.15 -12.89 -1.45
CA ILE A 32 31.10 -11.50 -1.88
C ILE A 32 30.70 -10.70 -0.65
N CYS A 33 31.56 -9.78 -0.21
CA CYS A 33 31.16 -8.76 0.76
C CYS A 33 30.12 -7.87 0.07
N VAL A 34 28.85 -8.21 0.24
CA VAL A 34 27.72 -7.35 -0.13
C VAL A 34 27.85 -6.11 0.76
N GLY A 35 28.38 -5.02 0.18
CA GLY A 35 28.24 -3.70 0.78
C GLY A 35 26.76 -3.41 0.93
N SER A 36 26.37 -2.81 2.06
CA SER A 36 24.97 -2.59 2.42
C SER A 36 24.16 -2.05 1.24
N ALA A 37 23.30 -2.89 0.66
CA ALA A 37 22.39 -2.50 -0.39
C ALA A 37 21.36 -1.55 0.19
N HIS A 38 21.32 -0.30 -0.29
CA HIS A 38 20.34 0.66 0.17
C HIS A 38 19.05 0.47 -0.65
N GLY A 39 18.03 -0.10 -0.02
CA GLY A 39 16.65 -0.01 -0.52
C GLY A 39 16.12 1.43 -0.42
N GLN A 40 14.87 1.66 -0.81
CA GLN A 40 14.31 3.00 -0.74
C GLN A 40 14.13 3.47 0.71
N ARG A 41 14.41 4.75 0.96
CA ARG A 41 14.39 5.33 2.30
C ARG A 41 12.98 5.29 2.89
N GLN A 42 12.82 4.54 3.98
CA GLN A 42 11.58 4.54 4.76
C GLN A 42 11.46 5.86 5.56
N LEU A 43 10.42 6.65 5.27
CA LEU A 43 10.19 7.95 5.88
C LEU A 43 9.63 7.82 7.31
N PRO A 44 10.26 8.48 8.31
CA PRO A 44 9.79 8.44 9.68
C PRO A 44 8.53 9.31 9.88
N LEU A 45 7.44 8.72 10.37
CA LEU A 45 6.30 9.48 10.90
C LEU A 45 6.47 9.69 12.41
N ARG A 46 6.60 10.95 12.83
CA ARG A 46 6.94 11.29 14.24
C ARG A 46 5.99 10.67 15.28
N PRO A 47 4.65 10.68 15.11
CA PRO A 47 3.75 10.03 16.06
C PRO A 47 3.98 8.51 16.16
N ILE A 48 4.15 7.83 15.03
CA ILE A 48 4.37 6.37 14.95
C ILE A 48 5.74 5.97 15.53
N ASN A 49 6.75 6.83 15.40
CA ASN A 49 8.06 6.60 16.00
C ASN A 49 8.03 6.57 17.54
N LEU A 50 6.99 7.12 18.19
CA LEU A 50 6.79 7.02 19.64
C LEU A 50 6.28 5.64 20.08
N LEU A 51 5.80 4.80 19.15
CA LEU A 51 5.38 3.42 19.42
C LEU A 51 6.61 2.52 19.61
N PRO A 52 6.55 1.46 20.43
CA PRO A 52 7.59 0.44 20.43
C PRO A 52 7.60 -0.29 19.08
N ASN A 53 8.78 -0.77 18.64
CA ASN A 53 8.87 -1.60 17.43
C ASN A 53 8.05 -2.89 17.61
N ALA A 54 8.25 -3.57 18.73
CA ALA A 54 7.45 -4.72 19.17
C ALA A 54 6.67 -4.38 20.46
N PRO A 55 5.33 -4.51 20.52
CA PRO A 55 4.60 -4.45 21.78
C PRO A 55 5.05 -5.58 22.72
N ALA A 56 5.10 -5.31 24.02
CA ALA A 56 5.49 -6.28 25.05
C ALA A 56 4.30 -7.10 25.53
N THR A 57 3.13 -6.48 25.71
CA THR A 57 1.86 -7.17 25.96
C THR A 57 1.23 -7.58 24.63
N TYR A 58 1.94 -8.40 23.85
CA TYR A 58 1.48 -8.87 22.54
C TYR A 58 0.55 -10.09 22.69
N GLN A 59 -0.68 -9.94 22.23
CA GLN A 59 -1.73 -10.96 22.21
C GLN A 59 -2.66 -10.68 21.03
N MET A 60 -2.24 -11.02 19.81
CA MET A 60 -3.05 -10.81 18.61
C MET A 60 -4.29 -11.73 18.61
N ARG A 61 -5.48 -11.16 18.41
CA ARG A 61 -6.70 -11.96 18.15
C ARG A 61 -6.69 -12.41 16.68
N ASP A 62 -7.36 -13.53 16.38
CA ASP A 62 -7.80 -13.81 15.01
C ASP A 62 -8.93 -12.83 14.66
N TRP A 63 -8.57 -11.69 14.08
CA TRP A 63 -9.52 -10.65 13.71
C TRP A 63 -10.52 -11.09 12.66
N ARG A 64 -10.23 -12.14 11.87
CA ARG A 64 -11.19 -12.70 10.92
C ARG A 64 -12.25 -13.52 11.62
N ALA A 65 -11.85 -14.31 12.62
CA ALA A 65 -12.79 -15.02 13.49
C ALA A 65 -13.68 -14.04 14.26
N VAL A 66 -13.12 -13.00 14.89
CA VAL A 66 -13.90 -11.97 15.61
C VAL A 66 -14.93 -11.28 14.70
N ALA A 67 -14.55 -10.97 13.46
CA ALA A 67 -15.47 -10.40 12.48
C ALA A 67 -16.57 -11.39 12.03
N ALA A 68 -16.27 -12.69 11.94
CA ALA A 68 -17.24 -13.73 11.60
C ALA A 68 -18.21 -14.02 12.77
N ASP A 69 -17.72 -13.99 14.02
CA ASP A 69 -18.56 -14.12 15.21
C ASP A 69 -19.48 -12.89 15.36
N PHE A 70 -18.97 -11.68 15.07
CA PHE A 70 -19.77 -10.46 15.04
C PHE A 70 -20.84 -10.54 13.94
N ASP A 71 -20.46 -11.01 12.75
CA ASP A 71 -21.39 -11.21 11.64
C ASP A 71 -22.57 -12.13 12.02
N ALA A 72 -22.24 -13.28 12.62
CA ALA A 72 -23.22 -14.27 13.03
C ALA A 72 -24.20 -13.71 14.07
N LEU A 73 -23.73 -12.91 15.03
CA LEU A 73 -24.57 -12.35 16.10
C LEU A 73 -25.35 -11.10 15.67
N ALA A 74 -24.74 -10.20 14.90
CA ALA A 74 -25.36 -8.93 14.50
C ALA A 74 -26.53 -9.13 13.52
N PHE A 75 -26.42 -10.12 12.63
CA PHE A 75 -27.39 -10.35 11.55
C PHE A 75 -28.35 -11.53 11.80
N ASP A 76 -28.27 -12.20 12.96
CA ASP A 76 -29.27 -13.19 13.37
C ASP A 76 -30.55 -12.51 13.88
N THR A 77 -31.55 -12.43 12.99
CA THR A 77 -32.88 -11.89 13.29
C THR A 77 -33.75 -12.80 14.16
N ALA A 78 -33.31 -14.03 14.43
CA ALA A 78 -33.97 -15.00 15.32
C ALA A 78 -33.28 -15.14 16.68
N ALA A 79 -32.17 -14.44 16.92
CA ALA A 79 -31.44 -14.44 18.18
C ALA A 79 -32.35 -14.01 19.35
N ALA A 80 -32.27 -14.74 20.46
CA ALA A 80 -33.09 -14.54 21.64
C ALA A 80 -32.24 -14.52 22.90
N GLY A 81 -32.53 -13.57 23.79
CA GLY A 81 -31.74 -13.27 24.98
C GLY A 81 -31.97 -11.83 25.43
N GLN A 82 -31.26 -11.38 26.46
CA GLN A 82 -31.29 -9.98 26.87
C GLN A 82 -30.79 -9.08 25.73
N PHE A 83 -31.59 -8.10 25.33
CA PHE A 83 -31.30 -7.13 24.25
C PHE A 83 -31.13 -7.72 22.84
N LEU A 84 -31.43 -9.00 22.62
CA LEU A 84 -31.44 -9.65 21.31
C LEU A 84 -32.84 -9.68 20.67
N PRO A 85 -32.95 -9.73 19.33
CA PRO A 85 -31.88 -9.65 18.34
C PRO A 85 -31.28 -8.23 18.24
N LEU A 86 -30.02 -8.14 17.82
CA LEU A 86 -29.31 -6.86 17.67
C LEU A 86 -29.85 -6.05 16.50
N SER A 87 -30.07 -6.71 15.35
CA SER A 87 -30.75 -6.11 14.21
C SER A 87 -32.20 -5.77 14.59
N ARG A 88 -32.63 -4.55 14.28
CA ARG A 88 -34.02 -4.13 14.39
C ARG A 88 -34.70 -4.23 13.02
N ARG A 89 -35.95 -4.67 13.03
CA ARG A 89 -36.85 -4.65 11.87
C ARG A 89 -37.71 -3.40 11.95
N ASP A 90 -37.91 -2.75 10.82
CA ASP A 90 -38.88 -1.69 10.61
C ASP A 90 -39.84 -2.08 9.48
N ASP A 91 -41.14 -2.06 9.76
CA ASP A 91 -42.22 -2.37 8.81
C ASP A 91 -42.84 -1.11 8.16
N ALA A 92 -42.36 0.08 8.51
CA ALA A 92 -42.77 1.37 7.96
C ALA A 92 -41.58 2.27 7.56
N PRO A 93 -40.57 1.75 6.81
CA PRO A 93 -39.34 2.46 6.48
C PRO A 93 -39.58 3.82 5.81
N SER A 94 -38.73 4.80 6.11
CA SER A 94 -38.78 6.13 5.53
C SER A 94 -38.24 6.16 4.08
N SER A 95 -37.48 5.14 3.65
CA SER A 95 -37.03 5.00 2.26
C SER A 95 -38.07 4.39 1.33
N SER A 96 -38.43 5.14 0.28
CA SER A 96 -39.38 4.69 -0.76
C SER A 96 -38.86 3.54 -1.64
N TYR A 97 -37.63 3.07 -1.43
CA TYR A 97 -37.07 1.89 -2.09
C TYR A 97 -37.32 0.58 -1.34
N LEU A 98 -37.88 0.65 -0.13
CA LEU A 98 -38.08 -0.47 0.78
C LEU A 98 -39.55 -0.56 1.22
N THR A 99 -40.01 -1.78 1.52
CA THR A 99 -41.32 -2.02 2.18
C THR A 99 -41.17 -2.60 3.58
N VAL A 100 -39.94 -3.01 3.93
CA VAL A 100 -39.44 -3.40 5.25
C VAL A 100 -37.96 -3.02 5.22
N ALA A 101 -37.44 -2.42 6.29
CA ALA A 101 -36.01 -2.22 6.49
C ALA A 101 -35.51 -3.10 7.65
N TYR A 102 -34.21 -3.41 7.62
CA TYR A 102 -33.49 -3.90 8.79
C TYR A 102 -32.23 -3.08 8.98
N GLY A 103 -31.97 -2.67 10.21
CA GLY A 103 -30.81 -1.86 10.57
C GLY A 103 -30.25 -2.25 11.94
N LEU A 104 -29.08 -1.73 12.26
CA LEU A 104 -28.40 -1.93 13.53
C LEU A 104 -28.43 -0.62 14.34
N PRO A 105 -28.75 -0.65 15.64
CA PRO A 105 -28.51 0.48 16.52
C PRO A 105 -27.00 0.65 16.75
N SER A 106 -26.58 1.81 17.23
CA SER A 106 -25.16 2.03 17.55
C SER A 106 -24.68 1.25 18.78
N TYR A 107 -25.59 0.81 19.65
CA TYR A 107 -25.29 0.15 20.94
C TYR A 107 -26.19 -1.05 21.22
N VAL A 108 -25.65 -2.04 21.92
CA VAL A 108 -26.45 -3.14 22.51
C VAL A 108 -27.35 -2.56 23.62
N GLY A 109 -28.60 -3.01 23.69
CA GLY A 109 -29.56 -2.47 24.66
C GLY A 109 -30.09 -1.09 24.28
N GLU A 110 -30.10 -0.74 22.99
CA GLU A 110 -30.79 0.46 22.50
C GLU A 110 -32.30 0.39 22.77
N VAL A 111 -32.81 1.44 23.43
CA VAL A 111 -34.22 1.61 23.85
C VAL A 111 -34.84 2.91 23.31
N ARG A 112 -34.06 3.78 22.68
CA ARG A 112 -34.55 5.01 22.04
C ARG A 112 -35.38 4.64 20.80
N THR A 113 -36.35 5.50 20.49
CA THR A 113 -37.12 5.48 19.24
C THR A 113 -36.95 6.81 18.51
N TYR A 114 -37.30 6.87 17.22
CA TYR A 114 -37.32 8.13 16.46
C TYR A 114 -38.47 9.08 16.85
N GLY A 115 -39.10 8.89 18.02
CA GLY A 115 -40.22 9.69 18.52
C GLY A 115 -41.59 9.33 17.92
N ASN A 116 -41.60 8.59 16.81
CA ASN A 116 -42.77 7.96 16.18
C ASN A 116 -43.12 6.58 16.77
N GLY A 117 -42.19 5.95 17.50
CA GLY A 117 -42.31 4.61 18.06
C GLY A 117 -41.37 3.58 17.44
N ASP A 118 -40.77 3.90 16.30
CA ASP A 118 -39.90 3.00 15.55
C ASP A 118 -38.49 2.93 16.18
N PRO A 119 -37.84 1.76 16.17
CA PRO A 119 -36.56 1.56 16.84
C PRO A 119 -35.44 2.35 16.15
N VAL A 120 -34.58 3.00 16.93
CA VAL A 120 -33.40 3.68 16.36
C VAL A 120 -32.45 2.67 15.71
N THR A 121 -32.08 2.93 14.45
CA THR A 121 -31.05 2.19 13.72
C THR A 121 -30.17 3.16 12.95
N GLU A 122 -28.86 3.10 13.14
CA GLU A 122 -27.95 4.13 12.65
C GLU A 122 -27.16 3.64 11.42
N GLY A 123 -26.99 4.53 10.46
CA GLY A 123 -26.42 4.27 9.15
C GLY A 123 -24.96 3.84 9.25
N ILE A 124 -24.16 4.49 10.08
CA ILE A 124 -22.75 4.12 10.28
C ILE A 124 -22.63 2.74 10.90
N ALA A 125 -23.50 2.38 11.86
CA ALA A 125 -23.52 1.04 12.45
C ALA A 125 -23.93 -0.02 11.41
N THR A 126 -24.98 0.26 10.63
CA THR A 126 -25.51 -0.69 9.63
C THR A 126 -24.58 -0.85 8.42
N LEU A 127 -24.17 0.26 7.80
CA LEU A 127 -23.22 0.29 6.68
C LEU A 127 -21.86 -0.29 7.11
N GLY A 128 -21.36 0.09 8.29
CA GLY A 128 -20.11 -0.41 8.83
C GLY A 128 -20.12 -1.92 9.03
N ALA A 129 -21.18 -2.46 9.63
CA ALA A 129 -21.35 -3.91 9.80
C ALA A 129 -21.49 -4.65 8.46
N VAL A 130 -22.31 -4.15 7.52
CA VAL A 130 -22.46 -4.77 6.19
C VAL A 130 -21.12 -4.78 5.45
N LEU A 131 -20.38 -3.67 5.49
CA LEU A 131 -19.05 -3.58 4.88
C LEU A 131 -18.06 -4.51 5.57
N GLY A 132 -17.94 -4.49 6.90
CA GLY A 132 -17.00 -5.34 7.65
C GLY A 132 -17.20 -6.83 7.37
N SER A 133 -18.45 -7.30 7.34
CA SER A 133 -18.78 -8.67 6.96
C SER A 133 -18.42 -8.98 5.49
N THR A 134 -18.68 -8.04 4.59
CA THR A 134 -18.28 -8.14 3.17
C THR A 134 -16.77 -8.26 3.02
N LEU A 135 -15.99 -7.48 3.80
CA LEU A 135 -14.54 -7.47 3.77
C LEU A 135 -13.91 -8.84 4.14
N ILE A 136 -14.55 -9.62 5.01
CA ILE A 136 -14.09 -10.98 5.35
C ILE A 136 -14.60 -12.08 4.41
N GLY A 137 -15.43 -11.72 3.43
CA GLY A 137 -15.96 -12.62 2.40
C GLY A 137 -17.39 -13.12 2.64
N VAL A 138 -18.17 -12.51 3.54
CA VAL A 138 -19.60 -12.81 3.68
C VAL A 138 -20.42 -11.99 2.69
N ASP A 139 -21.06 -12.65 1.72
CA ASP A 139 -21.95 -12.01 0.75
C ASP A 139 -23.26 -11.57 1.42
N LYS A 140 -23.40 -10.26 1.63
CA LYS A 140 -24.55 -9.60 2.25
C LYS A 140 -25.67 -9.23 1.27
N ALA A 141 -25.53 -9.52 -0.03
CA ALA A 141 -26.64 -9.48 -0.98
C ALA A 141 -27.47 -10.78 -0.94
N THR A 142 -26.86 -11.89 -0.52
CA THR A 142 -27.50 -13.22 -0.49
C THR A 142 -28.22 -13.55 0.83
N GLY A 143 -29.09 -14.56 0.78
CA GLY A 143 -29.84 -15.07 1.94
C GLY A 143 -31.31 -14.62 1.96
N PRO A 144 -32.00 -14.76 3.11
CA PRO A 144 -33.41 -14.38 3.25
C PRO A 144 -33.63 -12.85 3.34
N ILE A 145 -32.58 -12.09 3.66
CA ILE A 145 -32.56 -10.62 3.72
C ILE A 145 -31.33 -10.18 2.95
N ASN A 146 -31.53 -9.35 1.92
CA ASN A 146 -30.46 -8.68 1.22
C ASN A 146 -30.07 -7.42 2.02
N TRP A 147 -29.05 -7.54 2.85
CA TRP A 147 -28.59 -6.49 3.76
C TRP A 147 -27.93 -5.32 3.02
N VAL A 148 -27.29 -5.56 1.87
CA VAL A 148 -26.81 -4.48 0.98
C VAL A 148 -27.98 -3.61 0.54
N SER A 149 -29.12 -4.22 0.21
CA SER A 149 -30.34 -3.50 -0.19
C SER A 149 -30.99 -2.72 0.95
N MET A 150 -30.86 -3.19 2.20
CA MET A 150 -31.37 -2.49 3.39
C MET A 150 -30.62 -1.18 3.65
N THR A 151 -29.35 -1.05 3.22
CA THR A 151 -28.58 0.19 3.39
C THR A 151 -29.21 1.40 2.70
N ARG A 152 -30.10 1.18 1.73
CA ARG A 152 -30.90 2.23 1.06
C ARG A 152 -31.89 2.94 1.99
N GLU A 153 -32.08 2.46 3.21
CA GLU A 153 -32.84 3.21 4.23
C GLU A 153 -32.17 4.55 4.57
N TYR A 154 -30.84 4.58 4.52
CA TYR A 154 -30.03 5.74 4.87
C TYR A 154 -29.78 6.71 3.70
N TYR A 155 -30.18 6.34 2.47
CA TYR A 155 -30.09 7.21 1.30
C TYR A 155 -31.33 8.12 1.20
N ILE A 156 -31.15 9.40 1.56
CA ILE A 156 -32.27 10.35 1.68
C ILE A 156 -32.61 10.94 0.31
N ASN A 157 -33.45 10.24 -0.47
CA ASN A 157 -33.94 10.68 -1.78
C ASN A 157 -35.04 11.77 -1.73
N ARG A 158 -35.18 12.46 -0.60
CA ARG A 158 -36.21 13.46 -0.29
C ARG A 158 -35.58 14.71 0.34
N ASN A 159 -36.40 15.73 0.60
CA ASN A 159 -35.99 16.97 1.26
C ASN A 159 -34.77 17.69 0.64
N GLN A 160 -34.52 17.47 -0.65
CA GLN A 160 -33.36 17.99 -1.40
C GLN A 160 -31.96 17.50 -0.95
N GLU A 161 -31.86 16.52 -0.05
CA GLU A 161 -30.58 15.99 0.44
C GLU A 161 -29.85 15.17 -0.64
N PHE A 162 -30.43 14.04 -1.05
CA PHE A 162 -29.88 13.09 -2.03
C PHE A 162 -28.46 12.60 -1.73
N ILE A 163 -28.18 12.35 -0.45
CA ILE A 163 -26.95 11.74 0.06
C ILE A 163 -27.31 10.64 1.08
N VAL A 164 -26.34 9.80 1.44
CA VAL A 164 -26.45 8.87 2.56
C VAL A 164 -26.16 9.60 3.87
N MET A 165 -26.96 9.39 4.92
CA MET A 165 -26.80 10.02 6.23
C MET A 165 -26.90 8.99 7.38
N ASN A 166 -26.60 9.39 8.62
CA ASN A 166 -26.64 8.44 9.75
C ASN A 166 -28.06 8.06 10.21
N ASN A 167 -29.06 8.91 10.03
CA ASN A 167 -30.45 8.59 10.37
C ASN A 167 -31.33 8.72 9.12
N PRO A 168 -32.40 7.92 8.96
CA PRO A 168 -33.22 7.95 7.74
C PRO A 168 -33.84 9.32 7.47
N ASP A 169 -34.26 10.04 8.52
CA ASP A 169 -34.87 11.38 8.46
C ASP A 169 -33.91 12.49 8.93
N ALA A 170 -32.60 12.30 8.77
CA ALA A 170 -31.62 13.36 9.00
C ALA A 170 -31.78 14.52 8.00
N ALA A 171 -31.27 15.69 8.40
CA ALA A 171 -31.06 16.84 7.53
C ALA A 171 -29.59 17.27 7.62
N SER A 172 -29.03 17.73 6.51
CA SER A 172 -27.62 18.16 6.44
C SER A 172 -27.40 19.57 7.02
N GLY A 173 -26.16 20.04 7.00
CA GLY A 173 -25.77 21.33 7.58
C GLY A 173 -25.52 21.30 9.09
N GLN A 174 -25.38 20.13 9.71
CA GLN A 174 -25.21 19.95 11.16
C GLN A 174 -23.79 19.55 11.55
N SER A 175 -23.21 18.57 10.86
CA SER A 175 -21.87 18.02 11.12
C SER A 175 -21.39 17.29 9.87
N ALA A 176 -20.32 17.79 9.27
CA ALA A 176 -19.81 17.29 8.01
C ALA A 176 -19.39 15.81 8.07
N TRP A 177 -18.89 15.33 9.19
CA TRP A 177 -18.50 13.92 9.34
C TRP A 177 -19.70 12.98 9.11
N TYR A 178 -20.88 13.31 9.66
CA TYR A 178 -22.14 12.57 9.46
C TYR A 178 -22.74 12.75 8.06
N GLU A 179 -22.34 13.80 7.33
CA GLU A 179 -22.75 14.06 5.95
C GLU A 179 -21.83 13.37 4.92
N VAL A 180 -20.55 13.16 5.25
CA VAL A 180 -19.54 12.62 4.33
C VAL A 180 -19.26 11.13 4.55
N PHE A 181 -19.05 10.70 5.80
CA PHE A 181 -18.59 9.33 6.08
C PHE A 181 -19.59 8.22 5.70
N PRO A 182 -20.92 8.35 5.91
CA PRO A 182 -21.87 7.34 5.44
C PRO A 182 -21.83 7.14 3.92
N ASN A 183 -21.53 8.19 3.15
CA ASN A 183 -21.35 8.08 1.70
C ASN A 183 -20.07 7.32 1.35
N ILE A 184 -18.97 7.51 2.08
CA ILE A 184 -17.73 6.72 1.92
C ILE A 184 -18.00 5.23 2.15
N LEU A 185 -18.79 4.88 3.17
CA LEU A 185 -19.18 3.48 3.43
C LEU A 185 -20.05 2.92 2.32
N PHE A 186 -21.03 3.69 1.83
CA PHE A 186 -21.91 3.26 0.74
C PHE A 186 -21.17 3.03 -0.58
N TYR A 187 -20.19 3.89 -0.90
CA TYR A 187 -19.25 3.70 -2.01
C TYR A 187 -18.41 2.42 -1.81
N SER A 188 -17.84 2.25 -0.62
CA SER A 188 -17.03 1.07 -0.28
C SER A 188 -17.83 -0.24 -0.36
N ILE A 189 -19.14 -0.21 -0.09
CA ILE A 189 -20.05 -1.34 -0.31
C ILE A 189 -20.28 -1.55 -1.81
N ALA A 190 -20.57 -0.50 -2.58
CA ALA A 190 -20.86 -0.65 -4.01
C ALA A 190 -19.66 -1.16 -4.84
N ASP A 191 -18.43 -0.80 -4.49
CA ASP A 191 -17.20 -1.40 -5.04
C ASP A 191 -17.16 -2.94 -4.90
N ARG A 192 -17.85 -3.50 -3.89
CA ARG A 192 -17.93 -4.95 -3.62
C ARG A 192 -19.18 -5.63 -4.16
N TYR A 193 -20.19 -4.87 -4.55
CA TYR A 193 -21.44 -5.39 -5.12
C TYR A 193 -21.76 -4.73 -6.48
N PRO A 194 -20.86 -4.81 -7.48
CA PRO A 194 -21.08 -4.19 -8.80
C PRO A 194 -22.28 -4.78 -9.57
N ASP A 195 -22.70 -6.00 -9.23
CA ASP A 195 -23.88 -6.65 -9.82
C ASP A 195 -25.22 -6.12 -9.26
N GLU A 196 -25.21 -5.36 -8.15
CA GLU A 196 -26.41 -4.76 -7.56
C GLU A 196 -26.82 -3.48 -8.30
N ALA A 197 -27.45 -3.67 -9.46
CA ALA A 197 -27.72 -2.64 -10.46
C ALA A 197 -28.55 -1.41 -9.99
N TYR A 198 -29.07 -1.40 -8.75
CA TYR A 198 -29.70 -0.21 -8.15
C TYR A 198 -28.69 0.76 -7.50
N LEU A 199 -27.44 0.34 -7.27
CA LEU A 199 -26.42 1.15 -6.61
C LEU A 199 -25.91 2.25 -7.55
N GLU A 200 -25.52 1.92 -8.78
CA GLU A 200 -24.96 2.89 -9.74
C GLU A 200 -25.86 4.13 -9.95
N PRO A 201 -27.19 4.02 -10.20
CA PRO A 201 -28.06 5.20 -10.32
C PRO A 201 -28.20 6.05 -9.03
N ILE A 202 -27.91 5.48 -7.86
CA ILE A 202 -27.86 6.23 -6.60
C ILE A 202 -26.52 6.97 -6.50
N LEU A 203 -25.42 6.29 -6.81
CA LEU A 203 -24.07 6.87 -6.80
C LEU A 203 -23.93 8.01 -7.79
N ASP A 204 -24.53 7.95 -8.98
CA ASP A 204 -24.54 9.04 -9.97
C ASP A 204 -25.17 10.34 -9.43
N VAL A 205 -26.16 10.22 -8.54
CA VAL A 205 -26.77 11.39 -7.87
C VAL A 205 -25.83 11.91 -6.78
N ILE A 206 -25.18 11.02 -6.04
CA ILE A 206 -24.23 11.37 -4.98
C ILE A 206 -22.97 12.04 -5.58
N ASP A 207 -22.44 11.52 -6.69
CA ASP A 207 -21.35 12.09 -7.51
C ASP A 207 -21.61 13.58 -7.77
N ALA A 208 -22.81 13.88 -8.31
CA ALA A 208 -23.24 15.23 -8.66
C ALA A 208 -23.44 16.13 -7.43
N ARG A 209 -23.94 15.57 -6.31
CA ARG A 209 -24.13 16.30 -5.05
C ARG A 209 -22.81 16.75 -4.44
N PHE A 210 -21.82 15.84 -4.34
CA PHE A 210 -20.50 16.17 -3.80
C PHE A 210 -19.67 17.04 -4.75
N TYR A 211 -19.77 16.84 -6.07
CA TYR A 211 -19.20 17.76 -7.06
C TYR A 211 -19.76 19.19 -6.88
N GLY A 212 -21.09 19.31 -6.74
CA GLY A 212 -21.77 20.58 -6.50
C GLY A 212 -21.32 21.25 -5.20
N ALA A 213 -21.17 20.48 -4.11
CA ALA A 213 -20.70 20.96 -2.82
C ALA A 213 -19.26 21.52 -2.87
N ILE A 214 -18.32 20.77 -3.45
CA ILE A 214 -16.94 21.24 -3.64
C ILE A 214 -16.90 22.46 -4.56
N ASN A 215 -17.60 22.44 -5.70
CA ASN A 215 -17.66 23.59 -6.61
C ASN A 215 -18.19 24.85 -5.90
N LYS A 216 -19.20 24.70 -5.03
CA LYS A 216 -19.78 25.81 -4.24
C LYS A 216 -18.81 26.33 -3.17
N MET A 217 -18.22 25.44 -2.36
CA MET A 217 -17.30 25.80 -1.29
C MET A 217 -15.95 26.32 -1.79
N THR A 218 -15.58 26.02 -3.04
CA THR A 218 -14.33 26.47 -3.65
C THR A 218 -14.48 27.57 -4.69
N ALA A 219 -15.73 27.98 -5.00
CA ALA A 219 -16.06 28.88 -6.11
C ALA A 219 -15.40 28.43 -7.43
N GLY A 220 -15.56 27.16 -7.81
CA GLY A 220 -14.89 26.56 -8.98
C GLY A 220 -13.36 26.57 -8.86
N GLY A 221 -12.84 26.33 -7.65
CA GLY A 221 -11.40 26.37 -7.36
C GLY A 221 -10.76 27.77 -7.30
N ALA A 222 -11.52 28.86 -7.45
CA ALA A 222 -11.02 30.23 -7.39
C ALA A 222 -10.86 30.77 -5.95
N ALA A 223 -11.64 30.26 -5.01
CA ALA A 223 -11.62 30.62 -3.59
C ALA A 223 -11.89 29.39 -2.71
N PRO A 224 -10.97 28.39 -2.68
CA PRO A 224 -11.12 27.18 -1.89
C PRO A 224 -11.28 27.48 -0.38
N ASN A 225 -12.39 27.03 0.21
CA ASN A 225 -12.61 27.16 1.66
C ASN A 225 -13.54 26.06 2.22
N PHE A 226 -12.99 25.15 3.01
CA PHE A 226 -13.75 24.13 3.75
C PHE A 226 -13.87 24.43 5.26
N ASN A 227 -13.56 25.65 5.71
CA ASN A 227 -13.51 26.00 7.13
C ASN A 227 -14.90 26.19 7.77
N TYR A 228 -15.73 25.16 7.74
CA TYR A 228 -17.14 25.19 8.15
C TYR A 228 -17.44 24.08 9.16
N THR A 229 -18.62 24.08 9.76
CA THR A 229 -19.10 22.93 10.57
C THR A 229 -19.59 21.81 9.66
N ALA A 230 -20.27 22.19 8.57
CA ALA A 230 -21.05 21.29 7.73
C ALA A 230 -21.30 21.89 6.34
N TYR A 231 -21.82 21.08 5.41
CA TYR A 231 -22.40 21.56 4.15
C TYR A 231 -23.87 21.15 4.08
N ASP A 232 -24.74 22.13 3.91
CA ASP A 232 -26.17 21.91 3.74
C ASP A 232 -26.44 21.58 2.27
N PHE A 233 -26.76 20.32 1.99
CA PHE A 233 -27.04 19.79 0.66
C PHE A 233 -28.45 20.16 0.17
N SER A 234 -29.39 20.44 1.08
CA SER A 234 -30.73 20.95 0.75
C SER A 234 -30.68 22.41 0.27
N ASP A 235 -30.13 23.31 1.08
CA ASP A 235 -30.00 24.74 0.78
C ASP A 235 -28.79 25.06 -0.14
N ALA A 236 -27.91 24.08 -0.38
CA ALA A 236 -26.67 24.19 -1.15
C ALA A 236 -25.71 25.29 -0.63
N ILE A 237 -25.49 25.32 0.69
CA ILE A 237 -24.65 26.32 1.37
C ILE A 237 -23.79 25.73 2.50
N PRO A 238 -22.55 26.21 2.68
CA PRO A 238 -21.75 25.83 3.84
C PRO A 238 -22.31 26.46 5.12
N ARG A 239 -22.33 25.69 6.22
CA ARG A 239 -22.86 26.11 7.53
C ARG A 239 -21.74 26.24 8.56
N TYR A 240 -21.78 27.29 9.38
CA TYR A 240 -20.97 27.39 10.60
C TYR A 240 -21.89 27.63 11.78
N ASN A 241 -21.90 26.71 12.74
CA ASN A 241 -22.83 26.72 13.88
C ASN A 241 -22.44 27.69 15.02
N GLY A 242 -21.28 28.37 14.90
CA GLY A 242 -20.77 29.28 15.91
C GLY A 242 -19.83 28.65 16.95
N VAL A 243 -19.76 27.32 17.02
CA VAL A 243 -19.11 26.56 18.11
C VAL A 243 -17.87 25.81 17.65
N TRP A 244 -17.95 24.99 16.59
CA TRP A 244 -16.80 24.22 16.07
C TRP A 244 -16.77 24.15 14.53
N ARG A 245 -15.69 23.61 13.97
CA ARG A 245 -15.49 23.42 12.53
C ARG A 245 -14.94 22.03 12.26
N GLU A 246 -15.30 21.47 11.12
CA GLU A 246 -14.91 20.13 10.62
C GLU A 246 -14.20 20.29 9.27
N PRO A 247 -13.05 20.99 9.22
CA PRO A 247 -12.41 21.36 7.95
C PRO A 247 -11.80 20.19 7.20
N ASP A 248 -11.77 18.97 7.75
CA ASP A 248 -11.44 17.73 7.03
C ASP A 248 -12.58 17.22 6.13
N MET A 249 -13.75 17.86 6.14
CA MET A 249 -14.84 17.53 5.21
C MET A 249 -14.38 17.46 3.75
N GLY A 250 -13.58 18.44 3.30
CA GLY A 250 -13.07 18.49 1.93
C GLY A 250 -12.07 17.38 1.60
N LEU A 251 -11.42 16.78 2.61
CA LEU A 251 -10.55 15.61 2.45
C LEU A 251 -11.39 14.34 2.20
N GLY A 252 -12.48 14.15 2.96
CA GLY A 252 -13.44 13.07 2.71
C GLY A 252 -14.19 13.24 1.38
N MET A 253 -14.58 14.47 1.03
CA MET A 253 -15.19 14.76 -0.27
C MET A 253 -14.20 14.58 -1.44
N ALA A 254 -12.91 14.88 -1.25
CA ALA A 254 -11.87 14.58 -2.24
C ALA A 254 -11.74 13.07 -2.51
N TRP A 255 -11.84 12.23 -1.47
CA TRP A 255 -11.89 10.78 -1.65
C TRP A 255 -13.10 10.34 -2.49
N LEU A 256 -14.29 10.86 -2.17
CA LEU A 256 -15.53 10.56 -2.93
C LEU A 256 -15.42 10.97 -4.40
N GLN A 257 -14.85 12.14 -4.70
CA GLN A 257 -14.65 12.58 -6.07
C GLN A 257 -13.54 11.79 -6.80
N HIS A 258 -12.52 11.30 -6.09
CA HIS A 258 -11.54 10.40 -6.68
C HIS A 258 -12.19 9.05 -7.05
N ALA A 259 -13.00 8.47 -6.15
CA ALA A 259 -13.80 7.27 -6.46
C ALA A 259 -14.78 7.49 -7.63
N ALA A 260 -15.43 8.66 -7.69
CA ALA A 260 -16.29 9.08 -8.79
C ALA A 260 -15.54 9.14 -10.14
N TYR A 261 -14.32 9.67 -10.16
CA TYR A 261 -13.44 9.60 -11.34
C TYR A 261 -13.24 8.16 -11.79
N TRP A 262 -12.90 7.25 -10.87
CA TRP A 262 -12.59 5.86 -11.19
C TRP A 262 -13.79 5.08 -11.75
N ARG A 263 -15.00 5.28 -11.18
CA ARG A 263 -16.26 4.77 -11.76
C ARG A 263 -16.51 5.31 -13.17
N ASN A 264 -16.34 6.61 -13.36
CA ASN A 264 -16.71 7.28 -14.61
C ASN A 264 -15.64 7.20 -15.71
N ARG A 265 -14.36 6.88 -15.42
CA ARG A 265 -13.23 7.06 -16.36
C ARG A 265 -13.43 6.43 -17.75
N THR A 266 -14.13 5.29 -17.82
CA THR A 266 -14.39 4.57 -19.07
C THR A 266 -15.79 4.85 -19.62
N ALA A 267 -16.81 4.89 -18.75
CA ALA A 267 -18.21 5.06 -19.15
C ALA A 267 -18.57 6.51 -19.50
N ASN A 268 -17.97 7.48 -18.81
CA ASN A 268 -18.20 8.91 -18.97
C ASN A 268 -16.93 9.73 -18.69
N PRO A 269 -15.94 9.72 -19.61
CA PRO A 269 -14.65 10.39 -19.39
C PRO A 269 -14.76 11.90 -19.08
N SER A 270 -15.78 12.57 -19.61
CA SER A 270 -16.05 13.99 -19.35
C SER A 270 -16.49 14.26 -17.91
N ALA A 271 -17.33 13.39 -17.33
CA ALA A 271 -17.67 13.47 -15.91
C ALA A 271 -16.45 13.14 -15.03
N ALA A 272 -15.70 12.10 -15.39
CA ALA A 272 -14.46 11.75 -14.69
C ALA A 272 -13.49 12.93 -14.61
N ALA A 273 -13.25 13.64 -15.72
CA ALA A 273 -12.40 14.84 -15.73
C ALA A 273 -12.90 15.95 -14.79
N ASN A 274 -14.21 16.16 -14.68
CA ASN A 274 -14.79 17.11 -13.73
C ASN A 274 -14.56 16.67 -12.28
N HIS A 275 -14.75 15.38 -11.97
CA HIS A 275 -14.52 14.84 -10.64
C HIS A 275 -13.04 14.97 -10.22
N LEU A 276 -12.10 14.64 -11.12
CA LEU A 276 -10.67 14.83 -10.89
C LEU A 276 -10.31 16.31 -10.64
N GLN A 277 -10.91 17.23 -11.40
CA GLN A 277 -10.75 18.66 -11.19
C GLN A 277 -11.31 19.12 -9.82
N ALA A 278 -12.40 18.52 -9.33
CA ALA A 278 -12.92 18.80 -7.99
C ALA A 278 -11.96 18.32 -6.88
N VAL A 279 -11.23 17.21 -7.09
CA VAL A 279 -10.15 16.77 -6.19
C VAL A 279 -9.02 17.81 -6.16
N ASP A 280 -8.57 18.29 -7.31
CA ASP A 280 -7.56 19.36 -7.39
C ASP A 280 -8.04 20.66 -6.68
N TRP A 281 -9.33 21.01 -6.79
CA TRP A 281 -9.92 22.16 -6.07
C TRP A 281 -9.95 21.95 -4.56
N ALA A 282 -10.20 20.73 -4.09
CA ALA A 282 -10.17 20.41 -2.67
C ALA A 282 -8.76 20.58 -2.10
N PHE A 283 -7.75 19.99 -2.74
CA PHE A 283 -6.36 20.07 -2.26
C PHE A 283 -5.75 21.47 -2.31
N LYS A 284 -6.20 22.36 -3.20
CA LYS A 284 -5.82 23.80 -3.15
C LYS A 284 -6.14 24.47 -1.81
N TYR A 285 -7.09 23.96 -1.02
CA TYR A 285 -7.34 24.45 0.34
C TYR A 285 -6.28 23.99 1.36
N TYR A 286 -5.80 22.75 1.21
CA TYR A 286 -4.97 22.08 2.21
C TYR A 286 -3.47 22.18 1.93
N GLU A 287 -3.07 22.44 0.68
CA GLU A 287 -1.65 22.65 0.34
C GLU A 287 -0.97 23.78 1.13
N PRO A 288 -1.50 25.01 1.17
CA PRO A 288 -0.93 26.09 1.98
C PRO A 288 -1.28 26.00 3.49
N ARG A 289 -2.05 25.00 3.93
CA ARG A 289 -2.54 24.89 5.31
C ARG A 289 -1.50 24.19 6.19
N THR A 290 -1.21 24.79 7.35
CA THR A 290 -0.33 24.22 8.39
C THR A 290 -1.07 23.64 9.60
N SER A 291 -2.29 24.12 9.86
CA SER A 291 -3.13 23.67 10.98
C SER A 291 -3.80 22.32 10.67
N ASN A 292 -3.59 21.30 11.50
CA ASN A 292 -4.21 19.98 11.36
C ASN A 292 -5.76 20.08 11.33
N PRO A 293 -6.43 19.71 10.22
CA PRO A 293 -7.88 19.86 10.05
C PRO A 293 -8.70 18.66 10.59
N ASN A 294 -8.07 17.55 10.97
CA ASN A 294 -8.73 16.27 11.29
C ASN A 294 -9.77 16.41 12.41
N TYR A 295 -11.03 16.05 12.18
CA TYR A 295 -12.09 16.16 13.18
C TYR A 295 -12.48 14.80 13.79
N GLU A 296 -12.46 13.73 12.98
CA GLU A 296 -12.88 12.39 13.43
C GLU A 296 -12.13 11.27 12.68
N VAL A 297 -12.44 11.10 11.38
CA VAL A 297 -11.89 10.04 10.51
C VAL A 297 -11.58 10.49 9.07
N LEU A 298 -12.04 11.65 8.61
CA LEU A 298 -11.99 12.01 7.18
C LEU A 298 -10.58 12.36 6.68
N ALA A 299 -9.68 12.78 7.58
CA ALA A 299 -8.32 13.15 7.20
C ALA A 299 -7.52 12.00 6.59
N SER A 300 -7.76 10.76 7.02
CA SER A 300 -7.05 9.58 6.50
C SER A 300 -7.50 9.20 5.08
N PHE A 301 -8.79 9.36 4.77
CA PHE A 301 -9.30 9.27 3.40
C PHE A 301 -8.71 10.36 2.50
N GLY A 302 -8.44 11.55 3.06
CA GLY A 302 -7.65 12.60 2.40
C GLY A 302 -6.20 12.20 2.10
N ALA A 303 -5.52 11.57 3.06
CA ALA A 303 -4.16 11.07 2.87
C ALA A 303 -4.09 9.99 1.77
N TYR A 304 -5.06 9.07 1.73
CA TYR A 304 -5.19 8.09 0.65
C TYR A 304 -5.48 8.76 -0.70
N ALA A 305 -6.42 9.71 -0.75
CA ALA A 305 -6.70 10.46 -1.97
C ALA A 305 -5.45 11.23 -2.46
N ALA A 306 -4.66 11.82 -1.56
CA ALA A 306 -3.41 12.48 -1.91
C ALA A 306 -2.38 11.50 -2.50
N ALA A 307 -2.19 10.34 -1.86
CA ALA A 307 -1.29 9.30 -2.37
C ALA A 307 -1.71 8.78 -3.74
N ARG A 308 -3.01 8.51 -3.94
CA ARG A 308 -3.57 8.09 -5.23
C ARG A 308 -3.46 9.20 -6.29
N MET A 309 -3.69 10.47 -5.95
CA MET A 309 -3.50 11.59 -6.90
C MET A 309 -2.06 11.72 -7.37
N ASN A 310 -1.08 11.47 -6.50
CA ASN A 310 0.33 11.44 -6.91
C ASN A 310 0.62 10.22 -7.80
N ALA A 311 0.24 9.03 -7.32
CA ALA A 311 0.56 7.77 -7.97
C ALA A 311 -0.19 7.55 -9.30
N ASP A 312 -1.47 7.89 -9.41
CA ASP A 312 -2.30 7.67 -10.60
C ASP A 312 -2.31 8.88 -11.56
N HIS A 313 -2.17 10.10 -11.04
CA HIS A 313 -2.41 11.35 -11.79
C HIS A 313 -1.23 12.32 -11.82
N GLU A 314 -0.03 11.87 -11.44
CA GLU A 314 1.23 12.64 -11.49
C GLU A 314 1.11 13.99 -10.76
N ARG A 315 0.29 14.05 -9.72
CA ARG A 315 0.28 15.17 -8.77
C ARG A 315 1.45 15.04 -7.80
N ASN A 316 1.65 16.08 -7.00
CA ASN A 316 2.77 16.17 -6.08
C ASN A 316 2.36 16.69 -4.69
N LEU A 317 1.22 16.21 -4.21
CA LEU A 317 0.66 16.56 -2.90
C LEU A 317 1.53 16.03 -1.77
N ASN A 318 1.66 16.80 -0.68
CA ASN A 318 2.52 16.46 0.45
C ASN A 318 1.92 15.34 1.33
N ILE A 319 2.09 14.07 0.92
CA ILE A 319 1.57 12.88 1.63
C ILE A 319 2.04 12.84 3.09
N HIS A 320 3.28 13.26 3.38
CA HIS A 320 3.84 13.32 4.73
C HIS A 320 2.96 14.15 5.68
N LYS A 321 2.59 15.37 5.26
CA LYS A 321 1.72 16.28 6.00
C LYS A 321 0.33 15.67 6.24
N TYR A 322 -0.24 15.03 5.21
CA TYR A 322 -1.57 14.42 5.35
C TYR A 322 -1.55 13.22 6.30
N LEU A 323 -0.52 12.36 6.24
CA LEU A 323 -0.35 11.27 7.20
C LEU A 323 -0.05 11.76 8.61
N ASP A 324 0.81 12.77 8.80
CA ASP A 324 1.04 13.35 10.13
C ASP A 324 -0.27 13.85 10.74
N TRP A 325 -1.14 14.53 9.96
CA TRP A 325 -2.44 15.00 10.46
C TRP A 325 -3.39 13.90 10.94
N VAL A 326 -3.26 12.66 10.44
CA VAL A 326 -4.06 11.51 10.94
C VAL A 326 -3.65 11.15 12.37
N PHE A 327 -2.35 11.15 12.67
CA PHE A 327 -1.82 10.63 13.92
C PHE A 327 -1.43 11.70 14.95
N SER A 328 -1.11 12.92 14.50
CA SER A 328 -0.76 14.05 15.35
C SER A 328 -2.00 14.74 15.93
N ARG A 329 -1.79 15.58 16.95
CA ARG A 329 -2.91 16.23 17.64
C ARG A 329 -3.64 17.17 16.70
N SER A 330 -4.95 17.00 16.60
CA SER A 330 -5.78 17.88 15.77
C SER A 330 -5.84 19.32 16.32
N ALA A 331 -5.98 20.29 15.42
CA ALA A 331 -6.33 21.67 15.77
C ALA A 331 -7.85 21.95 15.65
N ALA A 332 -8.59 21.14 14.89
CA ALA A 332 -10.04 21.23 14.77
C ALA A 332 -10.76 20.62 15.98
N ARG A 333 -10.21 19.50 16.51
CA ARG A 333 -10.67 18.81 17.71
C ARG A 333 -9.49 18.55 18.66
N PRO A 334 -9.14 19.49 19.55
CA PRO A 334 -7.86 19.50 20.26
C PRO A 334 -7.56 18.29 21.16
N ASP A 335 -8.54 17.46 21.51
CA ASP A 335 -8.34 16.21 22.22
C ASP A 335 -7.98 15.02 21.28
N LEU A 336 -8.40 15.02 20.01
CA LEU A 336 -8.13 13.93 19.07
C LEU A 336 -6.63 13.79 18.72
N ILE A 337 -6.10 12.58 18.88
CA ILE A 337 -4.71 12.18 18.58
C ILE A 337 -4.61 10.64 18.45
N MET A 338 -3.52 10.13 17.89
CA MET A 338 -3.07 8.77 18.18
C MET A 338 -2.46 8.69 19.58
N ILE A 339 -2.90 7.71 20.37
CA ILE A 339 -2.30 7.41 21.68
C ILE A 339 -0.85 6.97 21.46
N SER A 340 0.07 7.56 22.23
CA SER A 340 1.51 7.35 22.04
C SER A 340 1.91 5.97 22.57
N GLY A 341 3.19 5.58 22.46
CA GLY A 341 3.69 4.27 22.95
C GLY A 341 3.72 4.10 24.47
N GLU A 342 2.83 4.76 25.18
CA GLU A 342 2.59 4.64 26.61
C GLU A 342 1.76 3.38 26.95
N ARG A 343 1.67 3.09 28.25
CA ARG A 343 0.90 1.96 28.78
C ARG A 343 -0.16 2.44 29.74
N TRP A 344 -1.32 1.79 29.69
CA TRP A 344 -2.40 1.96 30.65
C TRP A 344 -2.61 0.63 31.39
N GLY A 345 -2.56 0.63 32.71
CA GLY A 345 -2.66 -0.57 33.55
C GLY A 345 -1.58 -1.61 33.25
N GLY A 346 -0.42 -1.18 32.73
CA GLY A 346 0.65 -2.06 32.27
C GLY A 346 0.44 -2.70 30.88
N GLN A 347 -0.67 -2.43 30.18
CA GLN A 347 -0.91 -2.89 28.81
C GLN A 347 -0.41 -1.87 27.78
N ASP A 348 0.21 -2.34 26.69
CA ASP A 348 0.52 -1.48 25.53
C ASP A 348 -0.79 -1.09 24.81
N VAL A 349 -1.06 0.21 24.78
CA VAL A 349 -2.25 0.85 24.17
C VAL A 349 -1.93 1.76 22.98
N GLY A 350 -0.64 2.00 22.71
CA GLY A 350 -0.19 2.88 21.65
C GLY A 350 -0.66 2.45 20.27
N GLY A 351 -0.93 3.42 19.40
CA GLY A 351 -1.43 3.20 18.04
C GLY A 351 -2.95 3.25 17.93
N LEU A 352 -3.69 3.10 19.05
CA LEU A 352 -5.13 3.37 19.08
C LEU A 352 -5.41 4.86 18.83
N LEU A 353 -6.54 5.16 18.18
CA LEU A 353 -6.96 6.53 17.86
C LEU A 353 -8.07 6.99 18.82
N GLY A 354 -7.98 8.23 19.32
CA GLY A 354 -9.05 8.83 20.11
C GLY A 354 -8.66 10.09 20.86
N GLY A 355 -9.38 10.37 21.94
CA GLY A 355 -9.18 11.56 22.76
C GLY A 355 -8.07 11.42 23.80
N MET A 356 -7.25 12.46 23.95
CA MET A 356 -6.32 12.65 25.07
C MET A 356 -6.40 14.10 25.54
N ARG A 357 -6.82 14.33 26.78
CA ARG A 357 -6.87 15.68 27.38
C ARG A 357 -5.62 15.97 28.20
N PRO A 358 -4.65 16.74 27.68
CA PRO A 358 -3.54 17.25 28.51
C PRO A 358 -4.06 18.28 29.52
N ASN A 359 -3.47 18.28 30.72
CA ASN A 359 -3.67 19.29 31.78
C ASN A 359 -5.07 19.35 32.44
N THR A 360 -5.57 18.22 32.92
CA THR A 360 -6.21 18.18 34.25
C THR A 360 -5.31 17.36 35.19
N PRO A 361 -5.45 17.38 36.53
CA PRO A 361 -4.53 16.69 37.43
C PRO A 361 -4.44 15.15 37.26
N ASN A 362 -5.23 14.56 36.36
CA ASN A 362 -5.07 13.19 35.86
C ASN A 362 -5.18 13.21 34.34
N VAL A 363 -4.38 12.41 33.63
CA VAL A 363 -4.51 12.26 32.17
C VAL A 363 -5.81 11.53 31.86
N GLN A 364 -6.71 12.17 31.11
CA GLN A 364 -7.92 11.51 30.60
C GLN A 364 -7.70 11.15 29.12
N GLY A 365 -7.30 9.91 28.89
CA GLY A 365 -7.28 9.26 27.58
C GLY A 365 -8.57 8.46 27.34
N TYR A 366 -9.06 8.45 26.10
CA TYR A 366 -10.19 7.65 25.63
C TYR A 366 -9.96 7.23 24.18
N ALA A 367 -9.55 5.98 23.96
CA ALA A 367 -9.44 5.39 22.63
C ALA A 367 -10.81 4.96 22.12
N PHE A 368 -11.11 5.15 20.83
CA PHE A 368 -12.35 4.68 20.20
C PHE A 368 -12.08 3.48 19.29
N ALA A 369 -12.93 2.45 19.39
CA ALA A 369 -12.85 1.28 18.53
C ALA A 369 -13.09 1.65 17.06
N MET A 370 -14.17 2.38 16.79
CA MET A 370 -14.55 2.80 15.43
C MET A 370 -13.44 3.60 14.75
N ASN A 371 -12.90 4.66 15.37
CA ASN A 371 -11.84 5.48 14.78
C ASN A 371 -10.59 4.66 14.45
N THR A 372 -10.22 3.71 15.32
CA THR A 372 -9.04 2.85 15.12
C THR A 372 -9.21 1.98 13.87
N TYR A 373 -10.36 1.32 13.72
CA TYR A 373 -10.66 0.48 12.56
C TYR A 373 -10.92 1.30 11.28
N ALA A 374 -11.69 2.38 11.36
CA ALA A 374 -12.10 3.20 10.23
C ALA A 374 -10.92 3.92 9.56
N ASN A 375 -9.95 4.43 10.32
CA ASN A 375 -8.75 5.05 9.74
C ASN A 375 -7.80 4.01 9.12
N ALA A 376 -7.87 2.73 9.53
CA ALA A 376 -7.08 1.68 8.88
C ALA A 376 -7.52 1.41 7.44
N MET A 377 -8.81 1.59 7.12
CA MET A 377 -9.37 1.40 5.78
C MET A 377 -8.59 2.16 4.69
N PRO A 378 -8.40 3.50 4.78
CA PRO A 378 -7.58 4.24 3.82
C PRO A 378 -6.08 4.19 4.14
N VAL A 379 -5.65 4.09 5.40
CA VAL A 379 -4.21 4.17 5.72
C VAL A 379 -3.43 2.96 5.22
N VAL A 380 -3.94 1.74 5.37
CA VAL A 380 -3.16 0.55 5.00
C VAL A 380 -2.83 0.52 3.50
N PRO A 381 -3.79 0.75 2.57
CA PRO A 381 -3.50 0.83 1.14
C PRO A 381 -2.53 1.94 0.72
N ILE A 382 -2.29 3.00 1.53
CA ILE A 382 -1.33 4.07 1.17
C ILE A 382 0.06 3.51 0.88
N ALA A 383 0.47 2.46 1.60
CA ALA A 383 1.77 1.81 1.36
C ALA A 383 1.96 1.35 -0.11
N ARG A 384 0.88 0.99 -0.82
CA ARG A 384 0.93 0.59 -2.25
C ARG A 384 1.26 1.76 -3.19
N TYR A 385 0.93 2.99 -2.79
CA TYR A 385 1.03 4.21 -3.61
C TYR A 385 2.16 5.14 -3.14
N GLU A 386 2.65 4.95 -1.92
CA GLU A 386 3.75 5.66 -1.29
C GLU A 386 4.45 4.69 -0.32
N ASP A 387 5.27 3.83 -0.92
CA ASP A 387 6.00 2.71 -0.33
C ASP A 387 7.04 3.13 0.71
N ARG A 388 7.48 4.40 0.68
CA ARG A 388 8.32 5.00 1.71
C ARG A 388 7.66 5.04 3.10
N TYR A 389 6.35 4.82 3.23
CA TYR A 389 5.68 4.66 4.55
C TYR A 389 5.46 3.21 4.99
N SER A 390 5.90 2.20 4.22
CA SER A 390 5.67 0.78 4.50
C SER A 390 6.05 0.35 5.92
N ARG A 391 7.25 0.72 6.37
CA ARG A 391 7.73 0.45 7.74
C ARG A 391 6.89 1.16 8.80
N ALA A 392 6.50 2.40 8.58
CA ALA A 392 5.69 3.18 9.53
C ALA A 392 4.27 2.60 9.65
N ILE A 393 3.61 2.31 8.52
CA ILE A 393 2.27 1.73 8.48
C ILE A 393 2.28 0.33 9.11
N GLY A 394 3.24 -0.53 8.76
CA GLY A 394 3.37 -1.86 9.35
C GLY A 394 3.60 -1.83 10.87
N LYS A 395 4.47 -0.92 11.35
CA LYS A 395 4.69 -0.69 12.80
C LYS A 395 3.44 -0.18 13.51
N TRP A 396 2.69 0.74 12.90
CA TRP A 396 1.43 1.23 13.46
C TRP A 396 0.38 0.11 13.56
N VAL A 397 0.14 -0.63 12.48
CA VAL A 397 -0.85 -1.72 12.47
C VAL A 397 -0.50 -2.81 13.49
N LEU A 398 0.77 -3.20 13.63
CA LEU A 398 1.20 -4.15 14.66
C LEU A 398 0.79 -3.72 16.07
N ASN A 399 0.99 -2.44 16.41
CA ASN A 399 0.65 -1.90 17.71
C ASN A 399 -0.87 -1.71 17.88
N ALA A 400 -1.54 -1.09 16.90
CA ALA A 400 -2.96 -0.79 16.93
C ALA A 400 -3.83 -2.07 16.90
N ALA A 401 -3.53 -3.03 16.03
CA ALA A 401 -4.24 -4.31 15.97
C ALA A 401 -3.97 -5.17 17.21
N ASN A 402 -2.78 -5.08 17.83
CA ASN A 402 -2.56 -5.69 19.14
C ASN A 402 -3.42 -5.02 20.23
N ALA A 403 -3.38 -3.69 20.31
CA ALA A 403 -4.10 -2.92 21.32
C ALA A 403 -5.62 -3.02 21.18
N SER A 404 -6.15 -3.23 19.96
CA SER A 404 -7.59 -3.36 19.69
C SER A 404 -8.25 -4.49 20.48
N ARG A 405 -7.51 -5.52 20.92
CA ARG A 405 -8.03 -6.57 21.82
C ARG A 405 -8.61 -6.01 23.12
N LEU A 406 -8.11 -4.86 23.56
CA LEU A 406 -8.49 -4.19 24.81
C LEU A 406 -9.85 -3.49 24.71
N PHE A 407 -10.46 -3.41 23.52
CA PHE A 407 -11.85 -2.96 23.39
C PHE A 407 -12.89 -4.05 23.75
N TYR A 408 -12.47 -5.27 24.12
CA TYR A 408 -13.37 -6.41 24.34
C TYR A 408 -13.36 -6.88 25.79
N GLY A 409 -14.51 -7.32 26.30
CA GLY A 409 -14.68 -7.65 27.72
C GLY A 409 -13.79 -8.77 28.24
N ASN A 410 -13.41 -9.73 27.38
CA ASN A 410 -12.47 -10.80 27.72
C ASN A 410 -11.01 -10.35 27.93
N ALA A 411 -10.67 -9.10 27.61
CA ALA A 411 -9.38 -8.52 28.00
C ALA A 411 -9.35 -8.02 29.45
N HIS A 412 -10.50 -7.96 30.14
CA HIS A 412 -10.68 -7.26 31.42
C HIS A 412 -11.28 -8.15 32.51
N GLY A 413 -10.99 -7.81 33.76
CA GLY A 413 -11.77 -8.31 34.90
C GLY A 413 -13.12 -7.59 35.01
N PRO A 414 -14.07 -8.10 35.84
CA PRO A 414 -15.39 -7.48 36.02
C PRO A 414 -15.33 -6.07 36.62
N ASN A 415 -14.21 -5.68 37.24
CA ASN A 415 -14.02 -4.34 37.82
C ASN A 415 -13.31 -3.35 36.86
N ASN A 416 -12.98 -3.76 35.64
CA ASN A 416 -12.23 -2.97 34.64
C ASN A 416 -13.01 -2.82 33.31
N GLN A 417 -14.32 -3.04 33.34
CA GLN A 417 -15.23 -2.81 32.24
C GLN A 417 -16.59 -2.39 32.80
N SER A 418 -17.39 -1.64 32.05
CA SER A 418 -18.82 -1.48 32.35
C SER A 418 -19.62 -2.65 31.75
N SER A 419 -20.95 -2.69 31.93
CA SER A 419 -21.84 -3.60 31.18
C SER A 419 -21.53 -5.10 31.30
N GLU A 420 -20.71 -5.52 32.24
CA GLU A 420 -20.23 -6.89 32.47
C GLU A 420 -21.36 -7.87 32.82
N PHE A 421 -22.52 -7.34 33.17
CA PHE A 421 -23.75 -8.08 33.41
C PHE A 421 -24.37 -8.67 32.13
N TRP A 422 -24.05 -8.14 30.94
CA TRP A 422 -24.60 -8.63 29.68
C TRP A 422 -23.71 -9.74 29.11
N THR A 423 -24.26 -10.94 28.95
CA THR A 423 -23.50 -12.17 28.67
C THR A 423 -23.94 -12.91 27.40
N GLU A 424 -24.77 -12.29 26.57
CA GLU A 424 -25.32 -12.90 25.35
C GLU A 424 -24.35 -12.88 24.15
N ASP A 425 -23.12 -12.39 24.35
CA ASP A 425 -21.98 -12.51 23.43
C ASP A 425 -20.87 -13.40 24.05
N PRO A 426 -21.02 -14.73 23.99
CA PRO A 426 -20.06 -15.66 24.58
C PRO A 426 -18.71 -15.74 23.85
N GLN A 427 -18.59 -15.16 22.64
CA GLN A 427 -17.35 -15.14 21.86
C GLN A 427 -16.58 -13.82 22.03
N HIS A 428 -17.18 -12.82 22.69
CA HIS A 428 -16.65 -11.47 22.83
C HIS A 428 -16.35 -10.87 21.44
N ALA A 429 -17.35 -10.93 20.58
CA ALA A 429 -17.38 -10.40 19.22
C ALA A 429 -17.76 -8.91 19.16
N ILE A 430 -18.44 -8.40 20.19
CA ILE A 430 -18.82 -6.99 20.32
C ILE A 430 -17.81 -6.28 21.22
N ALA A 431 -17.25 -5.20 20.68
CA ALA A 431 -16.40 -4.28 21.40
C ALA A 431 -17.25 -3.30 22.23
N TYR A 432 -16.69 -2.80 23.33
CA TYR A 432 -17.09 -1.52 23.88
C TYR A 432 -16.85 -0.41 22.86
N GLU A 433 -17.55 0.71 22.99
CA GLU A 433 -17.27 1.92 22.20
C GLU A 433 -15.77 2.28 22.24
N GLY A 434 -15.16 2.18 23.42
CA GLY A 434 -13.77 2.52 23.59
C GLY A 434 -13.12 2.03 24.88
N LEU A 435 -11.89 2.50 25.06
CA LEU A 435 -11.03 2.18 26.19
C LEU A 435 -10.61 3.48 26.85
N ARG A 436 -10.98 3.69 28.12
CA ARG A 436 -10.57 4.86 28.90
C ARG A 436 -9.29 4.56 29.67
N HIS A 437 -8.40 5.56 29.76
CA HIS A 437 -7.25 5.52 30.66
C HIS A 437 -7.70 5.44 32.11
N ASN A 438 -8.70 6.24 32.50
CA ASN A 438 -9.42 6.14 33.77
C ASN A 438 -10.91 6.39 33.54
N TRP A 439 -11.79 5.60 34.16
CA TRP A 439 -13.25 5.80 34.11
C TRP A 439 -13.70 6.98 34.98
N LEU A 440 -13.33 6.98 36.27
CA LEU A 440 -13.64 8.07 37.21
C LEU A 440 -12.37 8.86 37.63
N PRO A 441 -12.54 10.13 38.07
CA PRO A 441 -11.52 10.83 38.84
C PRO A 441 -11.07 10.03 40.08
N PRO A 442 -9.77 9.91 40.39
CA PRO A 442 -9.27 9.07 41.49
C PRO A 442 -9.81 9.41 42.89
N HIS A 443 -10.36 10.61 43.10
CA HIS A 443 -10.97 11.02 44.37
C HIS A 443 -12.39 10.47 44.58
N LEU A 444 -12.96 9.78 43.59
CA LEU A 444 -14.25 9.09 43.67
C LEU A 444 -14.11 7.56 43.82
N LEU A 445 -12.88 7.04 43.82
CA LEU A 445 -12.59 5.61 44.01
C LEU A 445 -12.47 5.28 45.51
N ALA A 446 -12.84 4.07 45.92
CA ALA A 446 -12.59 3.62 47.29
C ALA A 446 -11.10 3.29 47.51
N PRO A 447 -10.58 3.36 48.76
CA PRO A 447 -9.17 3.11 49.03
C PRO A 447 -8.73 1.70 48.60
N GLY A 448 -7.86 1.63 47.58
CA GLY A 448 -7.34 0.38 47.02
C GLY A 448 -7.94 -0.01 45.67
N GLU A 449 -8.95 0.71 45.17
CA GLU A 449 -9.47 0.52 43.81
C GLU A 449 -8.61 1.27 42.77
N SER A 450 -8.43 0.66 41.60
CA SER A 450 -7.91 1.33 40.41
C SER A 450 -8.81 1.01 39.23
N GLN A 451 -9.32 2.06 38.59
CA GLN A 451 -10.00 1.99 37.29
C GLN A 451 -9.08 2.50 36.17
N GLU A 452 -7.76 2.32 36.33
CA GLU A 452 -6.84 2.41 35.20
C GLU A 452 -7.15 1.29 34.20
N ILE A 453 -7.07 1.60 32.90
CA ILE A 453 -7.53 0.76 31.78
C ILE A 453 -8.95 0.20 31.98
N PHE A 454 -9.94 0.93 31.45
CA PHE A 454 -11.35 0.62 31.65
C PHE A 454 -12.13 0.62 30.33
N ALA A 455 -12.69 -0.53 29.93
CA ALA A 455 -13.49 -0.63 28.70
C ALA A 455 -14.93 -0.21 28.94
N ALA A 456 -15.40 0.81 28.21
CA ALA A 456 -16.70 1.43 28.43
C ALA A 456 -17.09 2.35 27.27
N GLY A 457 -18.13 3.15 27.48
CA GLY A 457 -18.76 3.99 26.48
C GLY A 457 -19.33 5.29 27.06
N ASP A 458 -19.78 6.16 26.18
CA ASP A 458 -20.52 7.37 26.46
C ASP A 458 -22.00 7.13 26.86
N PRO A 459 -22.72 6.05 26.45
CA PRO A 459 -24.07 5.72 26.93
C PRO A 459 -24.23 5.74 28.45
N LEU A 460 -23.48 4.90 29.17
CA LEU A 460 -23.57 4.82 30.63
C LEU A 460 -22.82 5.97 31.32
N THR A 461 -21.92 6.68 30.63
CA THR A 461 -21.26 7.88 31.16
C THR A 461 -22.21 9.06 31.27
N TYR A 462 -23.07 9.28 30.26
CA TYR A 462 -23.93 10.46 30.17
C TYR A 462 -25.43 10.17 30.30
N ASP A 463 -25.83 8.90 30.50
CA ASP A 463 -27.20 8.45 30.79
C ASP A 463 -28.24 8.96 29.78
N TRP A 464 -27.97 8.73 28.49
CA TRP A 464 -28.75 9.30 27.37
C TRP A 464 -29.60 8.31 26.58
N GLY A 465 -29.66 7.03 27.00
CA GLY A 465 -30.60 6.06 26.47
C GLY A 465 -30.14 4.61 26.50
N PRO A 466 -29.09 4.22 25.74
CA PRO A 466 -28.71 2.82 25.60
C PRO A 466 -28.29 2.19 26.93
N LEU A 467 -28.70 0.94 27.15
CA LEU A 467 -28.55 0.24 28.42
C LEU A 467 -27.19 -0.47 28.60
N THR A 468 -26.30 -0.39 27.62
CA THR A 468 -24.91 -0.88 27.70
C THR A 468 -23.98 0.05 26.92
N ASP A 469 -22.68 -0.10 27.17
CA ASP A 469 -21.60 0.57 26.43
C ASP A 469 -21.02 -0.28 25.28
N PHE A 470 -21.61 -1.44 24.97
CA PHE A 470 -21.18 -2.29 23.86
C PHE A 470 -21.55 -1.62 22.52
N GLY A 471 -20.54 -1.07 21.84
CA GLY A 471 -20.67 -0.28 20.64
C GLY A 471 -20.70 -1.14 19.38
N ILE A 472 -21.90 -1.47 18.91
CA ILE A 472 -22.13 -2.13 17.61
C ILE A 472 -21.53 -1.29 16.49
N TYR A 473 -21.64 0.04 16.57
CA TYR A 473 -21.14 0.96 15.56
C TYR A 473 -19.61 0.93 15.39
N GLY A 474 -18.86 0.58 16.44
CA GLY A 474 -17.42 0.31 16.34
C GLY A 474 -17.13 -1.14 15.96
N SER A 475 -17.88 -2.08 16.53
CA SER A 475 -17.72 -3.52 16.31
C SER A 475 -17.88 -3.92 14.84
N GLY A 476 -18.82 -3.30 14.12
CA GLY A 476 -19.02 -3.54 12.68
C GLY A 476 -17.78 -3.33 11.82
N PHE A 477 -16.86 -2.45 12.24
CA PHE A 477 -15.62 -2.17 11.52
C PHE A 477 -14.49 -3.17 11.81
N VAL A 478 -14.66 -4.14 12.73
CA VAL A 478 -13.62 -5.14 13.02
C VAL A 478 -13.26 -6.00 11.79
N GLY A 479 -14.18 -6.10 10.82
CA GLY A 479 -13.94 -6.72 9.51
C GLY A 479 -12.81 -6.06 8.70
N VAL A 480 -12.39 -4.84 9.03
CA VAL A 480 -11.18 -4.19 8.45
C VAL A 480 -9.92 -4.91 8.91
N TRP A 481 -9.75 -5.18 10.20
CA TRP A 481 -8.68 -6.06 10.67
C TRP A 481 -8.90 -7.50 10.21
N GLY A 482 -10.16 -7.95 10.17
CA GLY A 482 -10.54 -9.27 9.68
C GLY A 482 -10.17 -9.53 8.21
N SER A 483 -10.09 -8.51 7.37
CA SER A 483 -9.62 -8.64 5.98
C SER A 483 -8.11 -8.41 5.84
N VAL A 484 -7.59 -7.35 6.47
CA VAL A 484 -6.19 -6.92 6.34
C VAL A 484 -5.21 -7.85 7.07
N VAL A 485 -5.45 -8.20 8.34
CA VAL A 485 -4.41 -8.70 9.25
C VAL A 485 -4.35 -10.23 9.29
N ARG A 486 -3.17 -10.80 9.02
CA ARG A 486 -2.85 -12.21 9.31
C ARG A 486 -1.55 -12.32 10.12
N THR A 487 -1.50 -13.27 11.05
CA THR A 487 -0.25 -13.68 11.72
C THR A 487 0.59 -14.55 10.80
N THR A 488 1.92 -14.42 10.87
CA THR A 488 2.86 -15.28 10.12
C THR A 488 3.46 -16.38 11.01
N ASN A 489 4.40 -17.16 10.46
CA ASN A 489 5.25 -18.09 11.20
C ASN A 489 6.25 -17.40 12.16
N VAL A 490 6.40 -16.07 12.09
CA VAL A 490 7.28 -15.28 12.96
C VAL A 490 6.43 -14.43 13.90
N ASP A 491 6.66 -14.58 15.21
CA ASP A 491 5.95 -13.79 16.24
C ASP A 491 6.08 -12.28 15.97
N LYS A 492 4.96 -11.55 16.10
CA LYS A 492 4.83 -10.11 15.84
C LYS A 492 5.12 -9.63 14.41
N VAL A 493 5.44 -10.52 13.47
CA VAL A 493 5.44 -10.17 12.04
C VAL A 493 4.05 -10.50 11.49
N LEU A 494 3.38 -9.47 10.98
CA LEU A 494 2.06 -9.57 10.38
C LEU A 494 2.18 -9.52 8.85
N GLN A 495 1.31 -10.28 8.18
CA GLN A 495 0.98 -10.10 6.77
C GLN A 495 -0.22 -9.17 6.70
N LEU A 496 -0.08 -8.05 5.99
CA LEU A 496 -1.13 -7.05 5.82
C LEU A 496 -1.57 -7.03 4.34
N ASP A 497 -2.80 -7.45 4.05
CA ASP A 497 -3.37 -7.36 2.70
C ASP A 497 -3.63 -5.90 2.33
N LEU A 498 -2.88 -5.38 1.35
CA LEU A 498 -2.99 -4.00 0.90
C LEU A 498 -4.16 -3.76 -0.05
N LEU A 499 -4.74 -4.81 -0.64
CA LEU A 499 -5.90 -4.70 -1.53
C LEU A 499 -7.23 -4.80 -0.78
N ALA A 500 -7.22 -5.34 0.44
CA ALA A 500 -8.40 -5.61 1.25
C ALA A 500 -9.33 -4.41 1.46
N THR A 501 -8.82 -3.18 1.42
CA THR A 501 -9.59 -1.92 1.50
C THR A 501 -9.21 -0.88 0.43
N ASP A 502 -8.52 -1.32 -0.63
CA ASP A 502 -8.12 -0.48 -1.78
C ASP A 502 -9.28 -0.36 -2.79
N PHE A 503 -10.33 0.38 -2.38
CA PHE A 503 -11.56 0.56 -3.15
C PHE A 503 -11.35 1.44 -4.40
N TYR A 504 -12.06 1.13 -5.48
CA TYR A 504 -12.00 1.84 -6.77
C TYR A 504 -10.60 1.94 -7.38
N ARG A 505 -9.78 0.90 -7.18
CA ARG A 505 -8.47 0.71 -7.83
C ARG A 505 -8.61 0.10 -9.22
N ASP A 506 -7.54 0.21 -10.01
CA ASP A 506 -7.37 -0.57 -11.24
C ASP A 506 -7.01 -2.03 -10.95
N ALA A 507 -6.89 -2.87 -11.99
CA ALA A 507 -6.39 -4.24 -11.84
C ALA A 507 -5.08 -4.31 -11.04
N ALA A 508 -4.98 -5.29 -10.15
CA ALA A 508 -3.84 -5.48 -9.23
C ALA A 508 -3.63 -6.97 -8.93
N TYR A 509 -2.38 -7.39 -8.80
CA TYR A 509 -2.03 -8.71 -8.25
C TYR A 509 -2.00 -8.67 -6.72
N PRO A 510 -2.11 -9.81 -6.01
CA PRO A 510 -2.06 -9.85 -4.55
C PRO A 510 -0.81 -9.13 -4.02
N THR A 511 -1.02 -8.15 -3.14
CA THR A 511 0.03 -7.32 -2.54
C THR A 511 -0.07 -7.37 -1.02
N TYR A 512 1.03 -7.70 -0.37
CA TYR A 512 1.11 -7.87 1.08
C TYR A 512 2.26 -7.07 1.69
N LEU A 513 1.96 -6.25 2.70
CA LEU A 513 2.97 -5.56 3.49
C LEU A 513 3.33 -6.39 4.72
N TYR A 514 4.64 -6.47 5.00
CA TYR A 514 5.21 -7.06 6.19
C TYR A 514 6.17 -6.08 6.84
N TYR A 515 6.17 -6.01 8.17
CA TYR A 515 7.15 -5.27 8.97
C TYR A 515 7.81 -6.22 9.97
N ASN A 516 9.14 -6.19 10.05
CA ASN A 516 9.91 -6.95 11.01
C ASN A 516 10.27 -6.08 12.23
N PRO A 517 9.62 -6.26 13.39
CA PRO A 517 9.89 -5.45 14.58
C PRO A 517 11.16 -5.88 15.35
N HIS A 518 11.85 -6.94 14.91
CA HIS A 518 12.97 -7.55 15.62
C HIS A 518 14.31 -6.93 15.21
N PRO A 519 15.34 -6.97 16.09
CA PRO A 519 16.69 -6.45 15.82
C PRO A 519 17.54 -7.38 14.93
N THR A 520 16.93 -8.39 14.32
CA THR A 520 17.55 -9.36 13.42
C THR A 520 16.60 -9.70 12.29
N ASP A 521 17.14 -10.07 11.13
CA ASP A 521 16.37 -10.50 9.97
C ASP A 521 15.42 -11.66 10.32
N ALA A 522 14.22 -11.63 9.74
CA ALA A 522 13.17 -12.62 9.94
C ALA A 522 12.88 -13.38 8.64
N SER A 523 12.80 -14.71 8.69
CA SER A 523 12.43 -15.54 7.54
C SER A 523 10.95 -15.93 7.62
N VAL A 524 10.16 -15.38 6.70
CA VAL A 524 8.70 -15.43 6.69
C VAL A 524 8.21 -16.35 5.58
N ALA A 525 7.24 -17.20 5.91
CA ALA A 525 6.54 -18.06 4.98
C ALA A 525 5.31 -17.35 4.41
N ILE A 526 5.06 -17.57 3.11
CA ILE A 526 3.83 -17.16 2.43
C ILE A 526 3.25 -18.34 1.63
N ASP A 527 1.96 -18.58 1.80
CA ASP A 527 1.19 -19.49 0.96
C ASP A 527 0.78 -18.78 -0.34
N LEU A 528 1.08 -19.41 -1.47
CA LEU A 528 0.83 -18.86 -2.81
C LEU A 528 -0.46 -19.44 -3.41
N PRO A 529 -1.19 -18.69 -4.26
CA PRO A 529 -2.44 -19.17 -4.86
C PRO A 529 -2.27 -20.51 -5.61
N ALA A 530 -3.16 -21.46 -5.31
CA ALA A 530 -3.03 -22.83 -5.84
C ALA A 530 -3.14 -22.88 -7.38
N GLY A 531 -2.28 -23.69 -8.00
CA GLY A 531 -2.28 -23.90 -9.45
C GLY A 531 -1.59 -22.81 -10.28
N GLY A 532 -0.98 -21.81 -9.64
CA GLY A 532 -0.16 -20.77 -10.28
C GLY A 532 1.33 -20.89 -9.96
N SER A 533 2.11 -20.08 -10.68
CA SER A 533 3.53 -19.80 -10.44
C SER A 533 3.70 -18.29 -10.38
N PHE A 534 4.44 -17.80 -9.39
CA PHE A 534 4.53 -16.39 -9.05
C PHE A 534 5.97 -15.91 -8.91
N ASP A 535 6.21 -14.71 -9.42
CA ASP A 535 7.42 -13.95 -9.17
C ASP A 535 7.14 -13.02 -7.99
N LEU A 536 7.91 -13.21 -6.92
CA LEU A 536 7.80 -12.49 -5.66
C LEU A 536 8.58 -11.18 -5.78
N TYR A 537 7.87 -10.10 -6.07
CA TYR A 537 8.47 -8.77 -6.18
C TYR A 537 8.32 -8.00 -4.87
N ASP A 538 9.42 -7.47 -4.32
CA ASP A 538 9.39 -6.53 -3.21
C ASP A 538 9.51 -5.11 -3.75
N ALA A 539 8.42 -4.35 -3.66
CA ALA A 539 8.38 -2.95 -4.08
C ALA A 539 9.22 -2.03 -3.17
N VAL A 540 9.37 -2.32 -1.87
CA VAL A 540 10.18 -1.46 -0.97
C VAL A 540 11.69 -1.49 -1.33
N SER A 541 12.17 -2.58 -1.90
CA SER A 541 13.54 -2.69 -2.43
C SER A 541 13.61 -2.82 -3.96
N ASN A 542 12.52 -2.46 -4.64
CA ASN A 542 12.26 -2.48 -6.08
C ASN A 542 12.79 -3.73 -6.84
N ARG A 543 12.76 -4.92 -6.23
CA ARG A 543 13.44 -6.13 -6.76
C ARG A 543 12.62 -7.41 -6.62
N PHE A 544 12.89 -8.37 -7.50
CA PHE A 544 12.39 -9.73 -7.35
C PHE A 544 13.19 -10.48 -6.28
N LEU A 545 12.52 -10.95 -5.22
CA LEU A 545 13.09 -11.79 -4.17
C LEU A 545 13.19 -13.26 -4.59
N GLN A 546 12.24 -13.73 -5.39
CA GLN A 546 12.20 -15.09 -5.93
C GLN A 546 11.41 -15.11 -7.25
N ARG A 547 11.84 -15.95 -8.21
CA ARG A 547 11.11 -16.24 -9.46
C ARG A 547 10.43 -17.59 -9.38
N SER A 548 9.37 -17.78 -10.17
CA SER A 548 8.76 -19.10 -10.43
C SER A 548 8.33 -19.88 -9.18
N ALA A 549 7.89 -19.18 -8.13
CA ALA A 549 7.50 -19.78 -6.86
C ALA A 549 6.08 -20.35 -6.91
N ALA A 550 5.86 -21.51 -6.30
CA ALA A 550 4.56 -22.18 -6.25
C ALA A 550 4.34 -22.89 -4.92
N GLY A 551 3.07 -23.03 -4.51
CA GLY A 551 2.69 -23.67 -3.25
C GLY A 551 2.97 -22.78 -2.04
N SER A 552 4.19 -22.82 -1.51
CA SER A 552 4.63 -22.02 -0.36
C SER A 552 6.07 -21.53 -0.57
N ALA A 553 6.35 -20.27 -0.28
CA ALA A 553 7.68 -19.67 -0.39
C ALA A 553 8.19 -19.14 0.96
N LEU A 554 9.51 -19.00 1.08
CA LEU A 554 10.18 -18.32 2.19
C LEU A 554 10.91 -17.10 1.66
N PHE A 555 10.77 -15.96 2.34
CA PHE A 555 11.52 -14.73 2.04
C PHE A 555 12.01 -14.08 3.34
N ASN A 556 13.05 -13.25 3.24
CA ASN A 556 13.63 -12.59 4.40
C ASN A 556 13.23 -11.11 4.45
N ILE A 557 12.91 -10.64 5.65
CA ILE A 557 12.67 -9.23 5.97
C ILE A 557 13.82 -8.76 6.87
N PRO A 558 14.57 -7.71 6.52
CA PRO A 558 15.69 -7.22 7.35
C PRO A 558 15.23 -6.74 8.74
N ALA A 559 16.17 -6.66 9.67
CA ALA A 559 15.93 -6.11 11.01
C ALA A 559 15.34 -4.69 11.00
N ASP A 560 14.23 -4.46 11.72
CA ASP A 560 13.50 -3.18 11.79
C ASP A 560 13.09 -2.58 10.43
N GLU A 561 12.92 -3.40 9.38
CA GLU A 561 12.52 -2.97 8.04
C GLU A 561 11.20 -3.58 7.57
N ALA A 562 10.72 -3.14 6.41
CA ALA A 562 9.54 -3.66 5.74
C ALA A 562 9.83 -4.29 4.38
N VAL A 563 8.93 -5.17 3.96
CA VAL A 563 8.86 -5.76 2.61
C VAL A 563 7.42 -5.62 2.12
N MET A 564 7.23 -5.14 0.89
CA MET A 564 5.93 -5.07 0.22
C MET A 564 5.91 -6.07 -0.94
N LEU A 565 5.42 -7.27 -0.65
CA LEU A 565 5.47 -8.41 -1.53
C LEU A 565 4.28 -8.42 -2.50
N VAL A 566 4.55 -8.37 -3.80
CA VAL A 566 3.58 -8.47 -4.89
C VAL A 566 3.75 -9.81 -5.58
N LEU A 567 2.66 -10.56 -5.75
CA LEU A 567 2.66 -11.87 -6.37
C LEU A 567 2.35 -11.76 -7.87
N ALA A 568 3.34 -11.31 -8.64
CA ALA A 568 3.22 -11.17 -10.09
C ALA A 568 3.21 -12.56 -10.78
N PRO A 569 2.49 -12.75 -11.90
CA PRO A 569 2.54 -13.99 -12.67
C PRO A 569 3.90 -14.18 -13.35
N THR A 570 4.50 -15.36 -13.19
CA THR A 570 5.78 -15.73 -13.82
C THR A 570 5.73 -15.65 -15.36
N GLY A 571 6.84 -15.25 -15.98
CA GLY A 571 7.04 -15.29 -17.44
C GLY A 571 6.24 -14.24 -18.22
N LYS A 572 5.68 -13.24 -17.54
CA LYS A 572 5.01 -12.09 -18.17
C LYS A 572 5.99 -10.94 -18.42
N PRO A 573 5.83 -10.17 -19.52
CA PRO A 573 6.72 -9.06 -19.82
C PRO A 573 6.59 -7.96 -18.76
N ALA A 574 7.73 -7.40 -18.37
CA ALA A 574 7.83 -6.28 -17.45
C ALA A 574 8.15 -4.99 -18.21
N LEU A 575 7.47 -3.89 -17.86
CA LEU A 575 7.59 -2.59 -18.52
C LEU A 575 7.70 -1.48 -17.47
N MET A 576 8.69 -0.59 -17.62
CA MET A 576 8.74 0.66 -16.87
C MET A 576 7.96 1.75 -17.60
N ALA A 577 7.10 2.47 -16.87
CA ALA A 577 6.37 3.64 -17.34
C ALA A 577 6.54 4.78 -16.32
N GLY A 578 7.51 5.66 -16.58
CA GLY A 578 7.94 6.66 -15.58
C GLY A 578 8.50 5.97 -14.34
N ARG A 579 7.95 6.28 -13.16
CA ARG A 579 8.27 5.61 -11.88
C ARG A 579 7.59 4.24 -11.71
N LYS A 580 6.65 3.85 -12.58
CA LYS A 580 5.85 2.62 -12.38
C LYS A 580 6.50 1.41 -13.03
N LEU A 581 6.49 0.27 -12.34
CA LEU A 581 6.76 -1.04 -12.93
C LEU A 581 5.44 -1.77 -13.18
N LEU A 582 5.24 -2.21 -14.41
CA LEU A 582 4.08 -2.98 -14.85
C LEU A 582 4.52 -4.40 -15.24
N VAL A 583 3.67 -5.39 -14.97
CA VAL A 583 3.77 -6.76 -15.48
C VAL A 583 2.45 -7.12 -16.14
N ASP A 584 2.46 -7.58 -17.39
CA ASP A 584 1.24 -7.91 -18.16
C ASP A 584 0.24 -6.73 -18.28
N GLY A 585 0.74 -5.48 -18.20
CA GLY A 585 -0.08 -4.26 -18.18
C GLY A 585 -0.69 -3.91 -16.80
N VAL A 586 -0.42 -4.69 -15.75
CA VAL A 586 -0.84 -4.43 -14.37
C VAL A 586 0.29 -3.76 -13.60
N VAL A 587 0.02 -2.64 -12.92
CA VAL A 587 1.01 -1.97 -12.07
C VAL A 587 1.32 -2.83 -10.84
N ILE A 588 2.58 -3.26 -10.73
CA ILE A 588 3.10 -3.97 -9.56
C ILE A 588 3.88 -3.06 -8.62
N ASP A 589 4.43 -1.96 -9.14
CA ASP A 589 5.10 -0.94 -8.33
C ASP A 589 4.71 0.44 -8.86
N TYR A 590 4.31 1.34 -7.96
CA TYR A 590 4.04 2.74 -8.31
C TYR A 590 5.29 3.62 -8.21
N ASN A 591 6.36 3.11 -7.58
CA ASN A 591 7.57 3.85 -7.23
C ASN A 591 8.84 2.99 -7.41
N ALA A 592 8.91 2.24 -8.52
CA ALA A 592 10.09 1.50 -9.00
C ALA A 592 11.24 2.42 -9.46
N ALA A 593 11.52 3.47 -8.70
CA ALA A 593 12.40 4.56 -9.08
C ALA A 593 13.87 4.18 -8.94
N LEU A 594 14.25 3.39 -7.92
CA LEU A 594 15.65 3.02 -7.66
C LEU A 594 16.03 1.67 -8.31
N LEU A 595 17.31 1.53 -8.65
CA LEU A 595 17.88 0.26 -9.10
C LEU A 595 18.11 -0.71 -7.92
N PRO A 596 17.85 -2.02 -8.08
CA PRO A 596 18.11 -3.04 -7.07
C PRO A 596 19.56 -3.01 -6.58
N GLY A 597 19.78 -3.00 -5.26
CA GLY A 597 21.14 -3.03 -4.70
C GLY A 597 21.90 -1.72 -4.82
N ASN A 598 21.21 -0.57 -4.80
CA ASN A 598 21.77 0.75 -5.02
C ASN A 598 23.05 1.01 -4.18
N LEU A 599 24.13 1.35 -4.90
CA LEU A 599 25.43 1.72 -4.37
C LEU A 599 25.51 3.21 -4.02
N LEU A 600 24.73 4.06 -4.70
CA LEU A 600 24.62 5.47 -4.38
C LEU A 600 23.70 5.66 -3.18
N ARG A 601 24.09 6.54 -2.27
CA ARG A 601 23.27 6.90 -1.14
C ARG A 601 22.25 7.96 -1.55
N ASN A 602 21.10 7.48 -2.03
CA ASN A 602 19.92 8.29 -2.29
C ASN A 602 19.18 8.85 -1.03
N PRO A 603 19.33 8.35 0.22
CA PRO A 603 18.52 8.83 1.35
C PRO A 603 18.53 10.35 1.54
N ASP A 604 19.65 10.99 1.22
CA ASP A 604 19.85 12.42 1.47
C ASP A 604 19.09 13.33 0.49
N VAL A 605 18.63 12.82 -0.67
CA VAL A 605 17.70 13.58 -1.52
C VAL A 605 16.23 13.43 -1.08
N ASP A 606 15.92 12.37 -0.33
CA ASP A 606 14.61 12.12 0.29
C ASP A 606 14.47 12.73 1.72
N GLU A 607 15.52 13.36 2.28
CA GLU A 607 15.49 13.88 3.65
C GLU A 607 14.82 15.26 3.76
N PRO A 608 13.76 15.43 4.59
CA PRO A 608 13.21 16.75 4.91
C PRO A 608 14.15 17.55 5.80
N THR A 609 15.12 18.21 5.16
CA THR A 609 16.08 19.09 5.83
C THR A 609 15.51 20.49 6.03
N SER A 610 15.67 21.03 7.25
CA SER A 610 15.19 22.38 7.56
C SER A 610 16.18 23.45 7.09
N GLY A 611 15.98 23.95 5.87
CA GLY A 611 16.75 25.05 5.27
C GLY A 611 17.58 24.62 4.07
N ALA A 612 18.39 25.54 3.53
CA ALA A 612 19.25 25.30 2.35
C ALA A 612 20.52 24.49 2.67
N THR A 613 20.37 23.43 3.47
CA THR A 613 21.42 22.46 3.78
C THR A 613 21.72 21.58 2.56
N THR A 614 22.96 21.12 2.48
CA THR A 614 23.41 20.21 1.41
C THR A 614 23.24 18.77 1.90
N PRO A 615 22.57 17.88 1.13
CA PRO A 615 22.55 16.43 1.35
C PRO A 615 23.96 15.88 1.66
N ALA A 616 24.13 15.01 2.66
CA ALA A 616 25.45 14.74 3.26
C ALA A 616 26.44 14.01 2.32
N ASP A 617 25.94 13.09 1.49
CA ASP A 617 26.73 12.40 0.47
C ASP A 617 26.87 13.20 -0.85
N TRP A 618 26.24 14.38 -0.96
CA TRP A 618 26.33 15.28 -2.11
C TRP A 618 27.07 16.58 -1.78
N HIS A 619 27.69 17.18 -2.80
CA HIS A 619 28.42 18.43 -2.71
C HIS A 619 27.97 19.33 -3.85
N ARG A 620 27.96 20.65 -3.63
CA ARG A 620 27.45 21.60 -4.63
C ARG A 620 28.35 22.81 -4.83
N SER A 621 28.22 23.43 -6.00
CA SER A 621 28.67 24.79 -6.23
C SER A 621 27.89 25.80 -5.36
N ALA A 622 28.38 27.04 -5.30
CA ALA A 622 27.81 28.06 -4.41
C ALA A 622 26.41 28.54 -4.82
N SER A 623 26.02 28.40 -6.09
CA SER A 623 24.73 28.88 -6.62
C SER A 623 23.73 27.77 -6.97
N ALA A 624 24.16 26.51 -7.10
CA ALA A 624 23.27 25.34 -7.12
C ALA A 624 22.33 25.31 -5.91
N LEU A 625 21.07 24.90 -6.09
CA LEU A 625 20.01 25.01 -5.09
C LEU A 625 19.46 23.65 -4.67
N TRP A 626 18.77 23.64 -3.54
CA TRP A 626 17.98 22.51 -3.04
C TRP A 626 16.51 22.84 -3.24
N ALA A 627 15.82 22.15 -4.15
CA ALA A 627 14.41 22.39 -4.42
C ALA A 627 13.56 21.59 -3.43
N THR A 628 12.89 22.30 -2.52
CA THR A 628 11.89 21.75 -1.61
C THR A 628 10.46 21.97 -2.12
N ASP A 629 10.31 22.35 -3.39
CA ASP A 629 9.03 22.76 -3.94
C ASP A 629 8.12 21.55 -4.21
N LEU A 630 6.90 21.64 -3.66
CA LEU A 630 5.83 20.64 -3.73
C LEU A 630 5.26 20.43 -5.16
N ALA A 631 6.03 20.69 -6.21
CA ALA A 631 5.61 20.55 -7.60
C ALA A 631 6.55 19.71 -8.49
N GLN A 632 7.68 19.22 -7.95
CA GLN A 632 8.74 18.59 -8.77
C GLN A 632 9.04 17.14 -8.37
N SER A 633 8.98 16.82 -7.08
CA SER A 633 9.10 15.46 -6.52
C SER A 633 8.31 15.40 -5.22
N PRO A 634 7.75 14.25 -4.79
CA PRO A 634 6.90 14.18 -3.59
C PRO A 634 7.60 14.58 -2.28
N THR A 635 8.92 14.81 -2.28
CA THR A 635 9.60 15.53 -1.20
C THR A 635 10.62 16.60 -1.65
N HIS A 636 11.67 16.28 -2.40
CA HIS A 636 12.70 17.27 -2.80
C HIS A 636 13.41 16.90 -4.11
N SER A 637 14.23 17.80 -4.66
CA SER A 637 15.17 17.48 -5.76
C SER A 637 16.42 18.37 -5.73
N LEU A 638 17.52 17.88 -6.32
CA LEU A 638 18.72 18.68 -6.59
C LEU A 638 18.37 19.69 -7.69
N GLN A 639 18.53 20.99 -7.45
CA GLN A 639 18.23 22.03 -8.45
C GLN A 639 19.50 22.71 -8.97
N LEU A 640 19.56 22.91 -10.28
CA LEU A 640 20.56 23.71 -10.98
C LEU A 640 19.82 24.76 -11.81
N ASP A 641 19.91 26.03 -11.41
CA ASP A 641 19.41 27.16 -12.19
C ASP A 641 20.60 27.89 -12.81
N ASP A 642 20.72 27.87 -14.14
CA ASP A 642 21.68 28.72 -14.82
C ASP A 642 21.07 30.03 -15.30
N SER A 643 21.70 31.11 -14.87
CA SER A 643 21.32 32.50 -15.12
C SER A 643 22.54 33.36 -15.47
N SER A 644 23.70 32.75 -15.66
CA SER A 644 24.98 33.45 -15.66
C SER A 644 25.85 32.99 -16.82
N PRO A 645 26.09 33.84 -17.85
CA PRO A 645 26.75 33.43 -19.09
C PRO A 645 28.28 33.16 -18.97
N THR A 646 28.75 32.71 -17.80
CA THR A 646 30.15 32.62 -17.35
C THR A 646 30.40 31.64 -16.20
N ARG A 647 29.36 30.97 -15.65
CA ARG A 647 29.49 30.11 -14.45
C ARG A 647 28.65 28.85 -14.63
N THR A 648 29.27 27.69 -14.45
CA THR A 648 28.56 26.41 -14.34
C THR A 648 28.26 26.12 -12.88
N ASP A 649 27.04 25.75 -12.56
CA ASP A 649 26.67 25.16 -11.28
C ASP A 649 26.71 23.63 -11.36
N GLU A 650 27.07 22.97 -10.26
CA GLU A 650 27.15 21.50 -10.20
C GLU A 650 26.66 20.92 -8.87
N TRP A 651 26.12 19.71 -8.97
CA TRP A 651 25.84 18.79 -7.87
C TRP A 651 26.63 17.50 -8.10
N ARG A 652 27.56 17.15 -7.20
CA ARG A 652 28.44 15.98 -7.32
C ARG A 652 28.28 15.05 -6.13
N SER A 653 28.22 13.74 -6.38
CA SER A 653 28.23 12.74 -5.31
C SER A 653 29.62 12.64 -4.68
N SER A 654 29.67 12.06 -3.49
CA SER A 654 30.91 11.51 -2.93
C SER A 654 31.36 10.29 -3.73
N ALA A 655 32.67 9.99 -3.72
CA ALA A 655 33.24 8.84 -4.39
C ALA A 655 32.72 7.52 -3.79
N THR A 656 32.18 6.67 -4.66
CA THR A 656 31.50 5.41 -4.31
C THR A 656 32.36 4.21 -4.73
N ALA A 657 32.43 3.19 -3.86
CA ALA A 657 33.33 2.05 -4.04
C ALA A 657 32.74 0.97 -4.95
N ILE A 658 33.59 0.38 -5.80
CA ILE A 658 33.24 -0.74 -6.68
C ILE A 658 34.08 -1.96 -6.27
N PRO A 659 33.44 -3.07 -5.82
CA PRO A 659 34.11 -4.34 -5.58
C PRO A 659 34.91 -4.82 -6.80
N ALA A 660 36.11 -5.36 -6.57
CA ALA A 660 36.94 -5.91 -7.65
C ALA A 660 36.24 -7.12 -8.30
N GLY A 661 36.36 -7.25 -9.62
CA GLY A 661 35.80 -8.36 -10.38
C GLY A 661 36.05 -8.20 -11.87
N VAL A 662 35.65 -9.21 -12.64
CA VAL A 662 35.69 -9.22 -14.11
C VAL A 662 34.27 -9.15 -14.68
N ASN A 663 34.12 -8.77 -15.94
CA ASN A 663 32.82 -8.72 -16.63
C ASN A 663 31.74 -7.96 -15.83
N ARG A 664 32.05 -6.76 -15.34
CA ARG A 664 31.12 -5.98 -14.51
C ARG A 664 30.36 -4.96 -15.35
N VAL A 665 29.10 -4.71 -15.00
CA VAL A 665 28.27 -3.64 -15.57
C VAL A 665 27.74 -2.79 -14.43
N LEU A 666 27.91 -1.47 -14.53
CA LEU A 666 27.23 -0.52 -13.67
C LEU A 666 25.99 -0.01 -14.41
N ASP A 667 24.81 -0.47 -14.00
CA ASP A 667 23.57 0.16 -14.40
C ASP A 667 23.41 1.45 -13.59
N VAL A 668 23.01 2.54 -14.24
CA VAL A 668 22.74 3.83 -13.60
C VAL A 668 21.37 4.33 -14.00
N ARG A 669 20.68 5.00 -13.07
CA ARG A 669 19.37 5.58 -13.28
C ARG A 669 19.22 6.87 -12.46
N TRP A 670 18.50 7.83 -13.01
CA TRP A 670 17.98 8.99 -12.27
C TRP A 670 16.72 9.50 -12.96
N PHE A 671 15.98 10.34 -12.26
CA PHE A 671 14.88 11.11 -12.81
C PHE A 671 15.31 12.57 -12.92
N TRP A 672 15.00 13.20 -14.06
CA TRP A 672 15.32 14.61 -14.27
C TRP A 672 14.23 15.37 -15.02
N LYS A 673 14.05 16.63 -14.65
CA LYS A 673 13.22 17.61 -15.33
C LYS A 673 14.13 18.75 -15.72
N TYR A 674 14.11 19.20 -16.97
CA TYR A 674 14.97 20.27 -17.43
C TYR A 674 14.27 21.14 -18.47
N ASP A 675 14.64 22.41 -18.53
CA ASP A 675 14.29 23.35 -19.60
C ASP A 675 15.56 24.12 -19.95
N ALA A 676 16.30 23.61 -20.94
CA ALA A 676 17.53 24.20 -21.45
C ALA A 676 17.21 25.05 -22.70
N ALA A 677 17.76 26.26 -22.74
CA ALA A 677 17.68 27.11 -23.92
C ALA A 677 18.33 26.45 -25.15
N ALA A 678 17.92 26.90 -26.35
CA ALA A 678 18.43 26.36 -27.60
C ALA A 678 19.95 26.59 -27.75
N GLU A 679 20.66 25.53 -28.14
CA GLU A 679 22.13 25.43 -28.21
C GLU A 679 22.87 25.28 -26.86
N ASP A 680 22.14 25.15 -25.74
CA ASP A 680 22.72 24.83 -24.43
C ASP A 680 22.40 23.38 -23.98
N GLU A 681 23.24 22.80 -23.11
CA GLU A 681 23.10 21.41 -22.64
C GLU A 681 23.35 21.31 -21.12
N PHE A 682 22.38 20.83 -20.36
CA PHE A 682 22.66 20.25 -19.05
C PHE A 682 23.46 18.95 -19.22
N VAL A 683 24.30 18.60 -18.24
CA VAL A 683 25.17 17.42 -18.36
C VAL A 683 25.14 16.60 -17.07
N ALA A 684 24.86 15.30 -17.20
CA ALA A 684 25.28 14.30 -16.22
C ALA A 684 26.63 13.71 -16.64
N ARG A 685 27.57 13.60 -15.70
CA ARG A 685 28.93 13.07 -15.90
C ARG A 685 29.19 11.96 -14.89
N LEU A 686 29.62 10.80 -15.39
CA LEU A 686 30.11 9.68 -14.58
C LEU A 686 31.62 9.57 -14.76
N ARG A 687 32.37 9.48 -13.66
CA ARG A 687 33.82 9.29 -13.69
C ARG A 687 34.18 8.02 -12.95
N PHE A 688 35.18 7.29 -13.44
CA PHE A 688 35.61 6.01 -12.88
C PHE A 688 37.12 6.00 -12.65
N SER A 689 37.54 5.37 -11.56
CA SER A 689 38.95 5.31 -11.14
C SER A 689 39.39 3.87 -10.82
N PRO A 690 40.67 3.52 -11.06
CA PRO A 690 41.26 2.28 -10.57
C PRO A 690 41.61 2.32 -9.08
N ASP A 691 41.60 3.49 -8.44
CA ASP A 691 41.90 3.65 -7.03
C ASP A 691 40.67 3.29 -6.16
N PRO A 692 40.86 2.64 -5.01
CA PRO A 692 39.81 2.53 -3.98
C PRO A 692 39.43 3.91 -3.43
N VAL A 693 38.19 4.05 -2.94
CA VAL A 693 37.72 5.28 -2.29
C VAL A 693 38.62 5.64 -1.09
N ALA A 694 39.25 6.81 -1.16
CA ALA A 694 40.17 7.33 -0.14
C ALA A 694 39.65 8.60 0.56
N GLY A 695 38.53 9.17 0.10
CA GLY A 695 37.93 10.41 0.60
C GLY A 695 36.63 10.74 -0.14
N ILE A 696 36.17 11.98 -0.01
CA ILE A 696 34.98 12.49 -0.71
C ILE A 696 35.20 12.56 -2.22
N ASP A 697 36.35 13.08 -2.65
CA ASP A 697 36.68 13.25 -4.07
C ASP A 697 37.20 11.94 -4.69
N LEU A 698 36.79 11.67 -5.93
CA LEU A 698 37.35 10.59 -6.74
C LEU A 698 38.81 10.89 -7.12
N THR A 699 39.75 10.02 -6.75
CA THR A 699 41.17 10.15 -7.09
C THR A 699 41.46 9.53 -8.45
N SER A 700 42.39 10.11 -9.22
CA SER A 700 42.95 9.50 -10.44
C SER A 700 41.92 8.95 -11.46
N PRO A 701 40.84 9.68 -11.85
CA PRO A 701 39.86 9.17 -12.81
C PRO A 701 40.52 8.78 -14.14
N SER A 702 40.21 7.58 -14.63
CA SER A 702 40.78 6.98 -15.84
C SER A 702 39.78 6.79 -16.98
N LEU A 703 38.48 6.93 -16.69
CA LEU A 703 37.39 6.85 -17.65
C LEU A 703 36.31 7.87 -17.25
N GLU A 704 35.71 8.52 -18.24
CA GLU A 704 34.65 9.51 -18.08
C GLU A 704 33.56 9.26 -19.13
N LEU A 705 32.30 9.37 -18.73
CA LEU A 705 31.12 9.32 -19.59
C LEU A 705 30.31 10.60 -19.38
N ILE A 706 29.96 11.27 -20.48
CA ILE A 706 29.19 12.51 -20.54
C ILE A 706 27.84 12.21 -21.17
N ILE A 707 26.76 12.65 -20.51
CA ILE A 707 25.38 12.40 -20.90
C ILE A 707 24.68 13.76 -20.94
N PRO A 708 24.51 14.37 -22.13
CA PRO A 708 23.86 15.67 -22.28
C PRO A 708 22.32 15.56 -22.21
N ALA A 709 21.70 16.63 -21.73
CA ALA A 709 20.26 16.88 -21.73
C ALA A 709 19.99 18.26 -22.35
N SER A 710 19.37 18.26 -23.53
CA SER A 710 19.10 19.46 -24.34
C SER A 710 17.60 19.60 -24.61
N GLY A 711 17.15 20.85 -24.81
CA GLY A 711 15.73 21.17 -24.95
C GLY A 711 14.99 21.07 -23.61
N ALA A 712 13.72 20.65 -23.64
CA ALA A 712 12.84 20.64 -22.47
C ALA A 712 12.17 19.29 -22.20
N ALA A 713 11.98 18.99 -20.92
CA ALA A 713 11.15 17.92 -20.39
C ALA A 713 10.16 18.53 -19.37
N ASP A 714 8.86 18.43 -19.64
CA ASP A 714 7.83 19.10 -18.82
C ASP A 714 7.65 18.49 -17.41
N GLY A 715 8.16 17.27 -17.19
CA GLY A 715 8.11 16.54 -15.92
C GLY A 715 9.42 15.76 -15.66
N LEU A 716 9.47 15.02 -14.55
CA LEU A 716 10.61 14.14 -14.23
C LEU A 716 10.64 12.93 -15.19
N ALA A 717 11.47 13.01 -16.23
CA ALA A 717 11.75 11.91 -17.14
C ALA A 717 12.78 10.95 -16.54
N MET A 718 12.60 9.64 -16.69
CA MET A 718 13.60 8.65 -16.31
C MET A 718 14.73 8.62 -17.34
N PHE A 719 15.97 8.70 -16.88
CA PHE A 719 17.15 8.26 -17.62
C PHE A 719 17.66 6.94 -17.02
N GLN A 720 18.03 5.98 -17.86
CA GLN A 720 18.72 4.76 -17.45
C GLN A 720 19.73 4.34 -18.52
N THR A 721 20.92 3.88 -18.13
CA THR A 721 21.88 3.24 -19.03
C THR A 721 22.74 2.20 -18.32
N ALA A 722 23.38 1.32 -19.09
CA ALA A 722 24.26 0.26 -18.61
C ALA A 722 25.70 0.55 -19.06
N VAL A 723 26.64 0.61 -18.10
CA VAL A 723 28.05 0.96 -18.36
C VAL A 723 28.97 -0.24 -18.09
N PRO A 724 29.49 -0.92 -19.12
CA PRO A 724 30.50 -1.96 -18.95
C PRO A 724 31.78 -1.40 -18.29
N LEU A 725 32.22 -2.04 -17.22
CA LEU A 725 33.38 -1.60 -16.42
C LEU A 725 34.61 -2.47 -16.70
N PRO A 726 35.76 -1.87 -17.09
CA PRO A 726 37.04 -2.57 -17.11
C PRO A 726 37.40 -3.13 -15.72
N ASP A 727 37.99 -4.33 -15.68
CA ASP A 727 38.36 -5.05 -14.44
C ASP A 727 39.16 -4.22 -13.43
N GLY A 728 39.95 -3.25 -13.92
CA GLY A 728 40.77 -2.36 -13.11
C GLY A 728 39.98 -1.32 -12.29
N ILE A 729 38.72 -0.99 -12.64
CA ILE A 729 37.94 0.06 -11.96
C ILE A 729 37.54 -0.35 -10.54
N ARG A 730 37.73 0.54 -9.57
CA ARG A 730 37.52 0.33 -8.11
C ARG A 730 36.69 1.41 -7.43
N SER A 731 36.41 2.53 -8.08
CA SER A 731 35.50 3.57 -7.59
C SER A 731 34.90 4.41 -8.73
N PHE A 732 33.81 5.12 -8.44
CA PHE A 732 33.17 6.07 -9.35
C PHE A 732 32.56 7.27 -8.62
N ASP A 733 32.24 8.33 -9.34
CA ASP A 733 31.31 9.38 -8.89
C ASP A 733 30.35 9.80 -10.01
N VAL A 734 29.27 10.50 -9.63
CA VAL A 734 28.32 11.14 -10.55
C VAL A 734 28.28 12.64 -10.29
N THR A 735 28.21 13.45 -11.34
CA THR A 735 28.04 14.90 -11.28
C THR A 735 26.96 15.37 -12.24
N PHE A 736 26.05 16.22 -11.79
CA PHE A 736 25.11 16.97 -12.62
C PHE A 736 25.59 18.42 -12.73
N ILE A 737 25.56 19.01 -13.94
CA ILE A 737 26.18 20.30 -14.27
C ILE A 737 25.26 21.11 -15.20
N SER A 738 25.18 22.44 -15.03
CA SER A 738 24.63 23.36 -16.04
C SER A 738 25.61 23.55 -17.20
N GLY A 739 25.66 22.57 -18.09
CA GLY A 739 26.87 22.21 -18.83
C GLY A 739 27.25 23.02 -20.08
N ALA A 740 28.40 22.59 -20.63
CA ALA A 740 28.97 22.78 -21.97
C ALA A 740 29.22 24.22 -22.51
N SER A 741 28.35 25.18 -22.27
CA SER A 741 28.38 26.52 -22.87
C SER A 741 28.50 27.57 -21.77
N PRO A 742 29.33 28.63 -21.91
CA PRO A 742 29.18 29.78 -21.06
C PRO A 742 27.75 30.32 -21.09
N ALA A 743 27.04 30.25 -22.22
CA ALA A 743 25.72 30.84 -22.41
C ALA A 743 24.54 30.06 -21.79
N ALA A 744 24.79 28.92 -21.12
CA ALA A 744 23.77 28.06 -20.53
C ALA A 744 22.71 28.86 -19.74
N THR A 745 21.45 28.74 -20.16
CA THR A 745 20.31 29.30 -19.42
C THR A 745 19.17 28.31 -19.30
N GLY A 746 18.60 28.19 -18.10
CA GLY A 746 17.55 27.23 -17.81
C GLY A 746 17.52 26.74 -16.37
N SER A 747 16.64 25.77 -16.10
CA SER A 747 16.59 25.04 -14.82
C SER A 747 16.65 23.54 -15.08
N MET A 748 17.38 22.80 -14.24
CA MET A 748 17.32 21.34 -14.13
C MET A 748 17.07 20.90 -12.69
N TYR A 749 16.24 19.87 -12.53
CA TYR A 749 15.86 19.23 -11.27
C TYR A 749 16.17 17.75 -11.39
N ILE A 750 16.86 17.17 -10.40
CA ILE A 750 17.33 15.77 -10.42
C ILE A 750 16.92 15.06 -9.13
N ASP A 751 16.45 13.82 -9.28
CA ASP A 751 15.89 13.00 -8.20
C ASP A 751 16.09 11.49 -8.46
N ASP A 752 15.80 10.64 -7.47
CA ASP A 752 15.81 9.16 -7.54
C ASP A 752 17.10 8.57 -8.16
N ILE A 753 18.25 9.03 -7.67
CA ILE A 753 19.55 8.74 -8.28
C ILE A 753 20.09 7.42 -7.73
N SER A 754 20.29 6.46 -8.62
CA SER A 754 20.74 5.12 -8.27
C SER A 754 21.76 4.55 -9.24
N ALA A 755 22.62 3.68 -8.72
CA ALA A 755 23.56 2.90 -9.50
C ALA A 755 23.67 1.49 -8.91
N SER A 756 23.55 0.46 -9.75
CA SER A 756 23.67 -0.94 -9.35
C SER A 756 24.80 -1.63 -10.11
N LEU A 757 25.55 -2.48 -9.41
CA LEU A 757 26.62 -3.26 -10.00
C LEU A 757 26.18 -4.71 -10.15
N ARG A 758 26.11 -5.19 -11.39
CA ARG A 758 25.90 -6.60 -11.72
C ARG A 758 27.11 -7.18 -12.47
N ILE A 759 27.15 -8.50 -12.51
CA ILE A 759 27.99 -9.22 -13.47
C ILE A 759 27.24 -9.19 -14.81
N ALA A 760 27.96 -8.98 -15.91
CA ALA A 760 27.41 -9.12 -17.25
C ALA A 760 26.96 -10.57 -17.43
N ARG A 761 25.69 -10.75 -17.85
CA ARG A 761 25.17 -12.06 -18.24
C ARG A 761 26.09 -12.72 -19.28
N ALA A 762 26.12 -14.05 -19.33
CA ALA A 762 26.63 -14.70 -20.52
C ALA A 762 25.76 -14.23 -21.70
N ALA A 763 26.37 -13.87 -22.83
CA ALA A 763 25.59 -13.38 -23.96
C ALA A 763 24.67 -14.53 -24.45
N GLY A 764 23.36 -14.31 -24.47
CA GLY A 764 22.37 -15.36 -24.75
C GLY A 764 21.77 -16.06 -23.52
N ASP A 765 22.33 -15.89 -22.33
CA ASP A 765 21.70 -16.24 -21.05
C ASP A 765 20.60 -15.21 -20.79
N PHE A 766 19.35 -15.63 -20.91
CA PHE A 766 18.16 -14.80 -20.84
C PHE A 766 17.35 -15.07 -19.57
N ASP A 767 17.41 -16.28 -19.01
CA ASP A 767 16.70 -16.64 -17.77
C ASP A 767 17.52 -16.52 -16.47
N ASP A 768 18.81 -16.10 -16.57
CA ASP A 768 19.75 -15.86 -15.47
C ASP A 768 20.14 -17.14 -14.68
N ASP A 769 19.97 -18.35 -15.25
CA ASP A 769 20.38 -19.60 -14.57
C ASP A 769 21.91 -19.87 -14.63
N GLY A 770 22.62 -19.19 -15.53
CA GLY A 770 24.07 -19.22 -15.67
C GLY A 770 24.62 -20.10 -16.80
N ASP A 771 23.77 -20.69 -17.65
CA ASP A 771 24.20 -21.25 -18.94
C ASP A 771 23.48 -20.62 -20.16
N VAL A 772 23.47 -21.29 -21.33
CA VAL A 772 22.88 -20.75 -22.58
C VAL A 772 22.28 -21.91 -23.36
N ASP A 773 20.99 -22.17 -23.17
CA ASP A 773 20.34 -23.41 -23.63
C ASP A 773 18.98 -23.19 -24.33
N GLY A 774 18.14 -24.24 -24.41
CA GLY A 774 16.82 -24.15 -25.02
C GLY A 774 15.79 -23.36 -24.21
N SER A 775 15.99 -23.20 -22.90
CA SER A 775 15.15 -22.45 -21.97
C SER A 775 15.20 -20.96 -22.27
N ASP A 776 16.41 -20.42 -22.50
CA ASP A 776 16.62 -19.06 -23.00
C ASP A 776 15.91 -18.82 -24.32
N PHE A 777 16.05 -19.74 -25.28
CA PHE A 777 15.40 -19.61 -26.58
C PHE A 777 13.86 -19.57 -26.45
N LEU A 778 13.30 -20.36 -25.53
CA LEU A 778 11.88 -20.34 -25.23
C LEU A 778 11.45 -19.05 -24.52
N LEU A 779 12.29 -18.52 -23.62
CA LEU A 779 12.04 -17.23 -22.97
C LEU A 779 12.05 -16.10 -24.00
N TRP A 780 13.08 -16.00 -24.85
CA TRP A 780 13.16 -15.06 -25.96
C TRP A 780 11.94 -15.14 -26.88
N GLN A 781 11.55 -16.35 -27.28
CA GLN A 781 10.40 -16.57 -28.14
C GLN A 781 9.08 -16.15 -27.47
N ALA A 782 8.97 -16.30 -26.15
CA ALA A 782 7.82 -15.87 -25.36
C ALA A 782 7.82 -14.36 -25.03
N SER A 783 8.99 -13.71 -25.01
CA SER A 783 9.16 -12.31 -24.58
C SER A 783 9.34 -11.30 -25.72
N LEU A 784 9.17 -11.69 -26.99
CA LEU A 784 9.25 -10.77 -28.15
C LEU A 784 8.44 -9.49 -27.92
N ALA A 785 9.13 -8.34 -27.88
CA ALA A 785 8.56 -7.07 -27.46
C ALA A 785 9.24 -5.88 -28.18
N PRO A 786 8.47 -4.91 -28.71
CA PRO A 786 9.02 -3.76 -29.44
C PRO A 786 9.63 -2.67 -28.53
N ALA A 787 9.42 -2.79 -27.22
CA ALA A 787 9.98 -1.94 -26.18
C ALA A 787 10.00 -2.70 -24.84
N VAL A 788 11.16 -2.79 -24.21
CA VAL A 788 11.39 -3.27 -22.84
C VAL A 788 12.41 -2.36 -22.14
N LEU A 789 12.66 -2.58 -20.84
CA LEU A 789 13.85 -2.04 -20.20
C LEU A 789 15.11 -2.62 -20.88
N PRO A 790 16.13 -1.79 -21.23
CA PRO A 790 17.43 -2.26 -21.68
C PRO A 790 18.00 -3.38 -20.80
N GLY A 791 18.11 -4.59 -21.33
CA GLY A 791 18.59 -5.77 -20.61
C GLY A 791 17.55 -6.59 -19.85
N ALA A 792 16.26 -6.29 -19.98
CA ALA A 792 15.20 -7.03 -19.30
C ALA A 792 14.66 -8.18 -20.15
N GLY A 793 14.34 -9.31 -19.49
CA GLY A 793 13.96 -10.53 -20.20
C GLY A 793 15.08 -10.99 -21.12
N ALA A 794 14.75 -11.21 -22.39
CA ALA A 794 15.69 -11.63 -23.44
C ALA A 794 16.22 -10.49 -24.33
N ASP A 795 16.20 -9.24 -23.85
CA ASP A 795 16.97 -8.14 -24.45
C ASP A 795 18.45 -8.37 -24.08
N GLY A 796 19.17 -9.04 -24.97
CA GLY A 796 20.57 -9.39 -24.77
C GLY A 796 21.54 -8.34 -25.27
N ASN A 797 21.12 -7.53 -26.26
CA ASN A 797 21.95 -6.46 -26.83
C ASN A 797 21.83 -5.12 -26.07
N HIS A 798 20.89 -5.02 -25.11
CA HIS A 798 20.56 -3.85 -24.30
C HIS A 798 20.05 -2.66 -25.13
N ASP A 799 19.43 -2.89 -26.29
CA ASP A 799 18.88 -1.83 -27.15
C ASP A 799 17.44 -1.40 -26.77
N GLY A 800 16.84 -2.07 -25.77
CA GLY A 800 15.50 -1.81 -25.30
C GLY A 800 14.41 -2.54 -26.11
N ARG A 801 14.77 -3.55 -26.89
CA ARG A 801 13.85 -4.42 -27.65
C ARG A 801 14.19 -5.88 -27.40
N ILE A 802 13.26 -6.75 -27.78
CA ILE A 802 13.50 -8.20 -27.85
C ILE A 802 13.16 -8.62 -29.28
N ASP A 803 14.17 -8.71 -30.13
CA ASP A 803 14.02 -8.93 -31.58
C ASP A 803 15.00 -9.98 -32.17
N GLU A 804 15.22 -9.97 -33.48
CA GLU A 804 16.10 -10.92 -34.17
C GLU A 804 17.60 -10.73 -33.84
N GLN A 805 17.99 -9.55 -33.34
CA GLN A 805 19.35 -9.25 -32.89
C GLN A 805 19.70 -10.03 -31.62
N ASP A 806 18.77 -10.13 -30.67
CA ASP A 806 18.92 -10.95 -29.47
C ASP A 806 18.96 -12.43 -29.81
N LEU A 807 18.14 -12.88 -30.76
CA LEU A 807 18.25 -14.23 -31.28
C LEU A 807 19.61 -14.50 -31.92
N ALA A 808 20.21 -13.52 -32.61
CA ALA A 808 21.56 -13.65 -33.13
C ALA A 808 22.61 -13.72 -32.01
N LEU A 809 22.37 -13.02 -30.89
CA LEU A 809 23.18 -13.12 -29.68
C LEU A 809 23.10 -14.52 -29.06
N TRP A 810 21.89 -15.04 -28.80
CA TRP A 810 21.70 -16.42 -28.32
C TRP A 810 22.31 -17.44 -29.27
N LYS A 811 22.04 -17.33 -30.58
CA LYS A 811 22.60 -18.24 -31.60
C LYS A 811 24.13 -18.23 -31.66
N SER A 812 24.80 -17.15 -31.28
CA SER A 812 26.27 -17.08 -31.33
C SER A 812 26.95 -17.68 -30.09
N HIS A 813 26.18 -17.97 -29.03
CA HIS A 813 26.70 -18.45 -27.75
C HIS A 813 26.11 -19.79 -27.31
N SER A 814 24.96 -20.21 -27.85
CA SER A 814 24.38 -21.51 -27.54
C SER A 814 25.25 -22.66 -28.06
N PRO A 815 25.27 -23.84 -27.39
CA PRO A 815 26.10 -24.99 -27.75
C PRO A 815 25.95 -25.47 -29.21
N ALA A 816 24.84 -25.15 -29.87
CA ALA A 816 24.60 -25.47 -31.27
C ALA A 816 25.55 -24.75 -32.24
N ALA A 817 26.08 -23.56 -31.89
CA ALA A 817 27.06 -22.83 -32.70
C ALA A 817 28.51 -23.23 -32.44
N ALA A 818 28.78 -23.92 -31.32
CA ALA A 818 30.12 -24.42 -30.98
C ALA A 818 30.54 -25.66 -31.78
N ALA A 819 29.67 -26.21 -32.64
CA ALA A 819 29.98 -27.35 -33.50
C ALA A 819 30.96 -26.95 -34.62
N PRO A 820 32.19 -27.49 -34.67
CA PRO A 820 33.10 -27.24 -35.77
C PRO A 820 32.54 -27.86 -37.05
N ALA A 821 32.62 -27.14 -38.18
CA ALA A 821 32.30 -27.67 -39.49
C ALA A 821 33.33 -28.72 -39.94
N GLY A 822 33.20 -29.95 -39.41
CA GLY A 822 34.01 -31.10 -39.77
C GLY A 822 33.64 -31.63 -41.17
N PRO A 823 34.61 -31.90 -42.06
CA PRO A 823 34.32 -32.39 -43.40
C PRO A 823 34.03 -33.89 -43.39
N GLY A 824 32.83 -34.29 -43.81
CA GLY A 824 32.50 -35.69 -44.04
C GLY A 824 31.04 -36.01 -43.80
N GLY A 825 30.22 -35.96 -44.85
CA GLY A 825 28.85 -36.45 -44.78
C GLY A 825 28.80 -37.98 -44.66
N SER A 826 28.00 -38.49 -43.74
CA SER A 826 27.38 -39.81 -43.84
C SER A 826 25.89 -39.65 -43.71
N ALA A 827 25.14 -40.09 -44.72
CA ALA A 827 23.69 -39.91 -44.78
C ALA A 827 22.99 -40.67 -43.64
N ILE A 828 21.99 -40.03 -43.03
CA ILE A 828 21.03 -40.69 -42.14
C ILE A 828 20.22 -41.68 -43.01
N PRO A 829 20.17 -42.98 -42.68
CA PRO A 829 19.40 -43.94 -43.49
C PRO A 829 17.89 -43.73 -43.31
N GLU A 830 17.20 -43.39 -44.40
CA GLU A 830 15.74 -43.43 -44.44
C GLU A 830 15.24 -44.89 -44.37
N PRO A 831 14.22 -45.21 -43.54
CA PRO A 831 13.52 -46.49 -43.65
C PRO A 831 12.59 -46.47 -44.87
N ALA A 832 13.08 -47.00 -45.99
CA ALA A 832 12.31 -47.12 -47.23
C ALA A 832 11.05 -48.01 -47.03
N SER A 833 9.88 -47.46 -47.34
CA SER A 833 8.66 -48.23 -47.57
C SER A 833 8.55 -48.63 -49.05
N PRO A 834 8.12 -49.86 -49.37
CA PRO A 834 7.11 -49.97 -50.45
C PRO A 834 6.09 -51.12 -50.35
N ALA A 835 4.98 -50.93 -51.08
CA ALA A 835 4.13 -51.94 -51.75
C ALA A 835 3.09 -52.77 -50.94
N SER A 836 1.92 -52.16 -50.76
CA SER A 836 0.61 -52.57 -51.31
C SER A 836 0.32 -54.05 -51.66
N LEU A 837 -0.83 -54.58 -51.18
CA LEU A 837 -1.81 -55.32 -52.00
C LEU A 837 -3.18 -55.52 -51.30
N LEU A 838 -4.27 -55.54 -52.08
CA LEU A 838 -5.66 -55.68 -51.62
C LEU A 838 -6.04 -57.14 -51.30
N ALA A 839 -6.94 -57.35 -50.33
CA ALA A 839 -7.92 -58.44 -50.34
C ALA A 839 -9.21 -58.08 -49.56
N VAL A 840 -10.37 -58.34 -50.18
CA VAL A 840 -11.76 -58.12 -49.72
C VAL A 840 -12.61 -59.19 -50.45
N PRO A 841 -13.75 -59.74 -49.94
CA PRO A 841 -14.32 -59.83 -48.58
C PRO A 841 -14.68 -61.29 -48.17
N ILE A 842 -15.35 -61.49 -47.02
CA ILE A 842 -16.72 -62.06 -46.90
C ILE A 842 -17.19 -61.96 -45.43
N ALA A 843 -18.51 -61.86 -45.22
CA ALA A 843 -19.14 -61.48 -43.94
C ALA A 843 -19.86 -62.64 -43.23
N LEU A 844 -20.17 -62.44 -41.94
CA LEU A 844 -21.47 -62.64 -41.24
C LEU A 844 -21.20 -62.49 -39.71
N SER A 845 -22.04 -61.99 -38.78
CA SER A 845 -23.20 -61.08 -38.76
C SER A 845 -23.88 -61.20 -37.38
N ALA A 846 -24.02 -60.12 -36.59
CA ALA A 846 -25.04 -59.91 -35.54
C ALA A 846 -24.89 -58.44 -35.03
N VAL A 847 -25.86 -57.52 -35.17
CA VAL A 847 -27.15 -57.40 -34.44
C VAL A 847 -26.89 -57.25 -32.92
N LYS A 848 -27.25 -56.15 -32.23
CA LYS A 848 -28.43 -55.26 -32.38
C LYS A 848 -28.13 -53.81 -31.88
N ARG A 849 -28.97 -52.84 -32.27
CA ARG A 849 -28.87 -51.40 -31.90
C ARG A 849 -30.27 -50.87 -31.54
N ASN A 850 -30.39 -50.00 -30.53
CA ASN A 850 -31.42 -48.95 -30.35
C ASN A 850 -31.03 -48.16 -29.06
N ARG A 851 -30.81 -46.84 -28.98
CA ARG A 851 -31.39 -45.58 -29.52
C ARG A 851 -32.57 -44.96 -28.73
N ARG A 852 -32.22 -43.87 -28.01
CA ARG A 852 -32.92 -42.55 -27.88
C ARG A 852 -34.22 -42.40 -27.08
N ALA A 853 -34.21 -41.42 -26.16
CA ALA A 853 -35.24 -40.37 -25.98
C ALA A 853 -34.63 -39.11 -25.31
N ARG A 854 -35.39 -38.00 -25.18
CA ARG A 854 -34.93 -36.64 -24.80
C ARG A 854 -36.00 -35.94 -23.91
N PHE A 855 -35.59 -35.03 -23.01
CA PHE A 855 -36.42 -33.99 -22.30
C PHE A 855 -37.50 -34.46 -21.27
N PRO A 856 -38.11 -33.58 -20.42
CA PRO A 856 -37.62 -32.35 -19.74
C PRO A 856 -38.06 -32.19 -18.23
N ARG A 857 -37.61 -31.08 -17.59
CA ARG A 857 -38.17 -30.28 -16.44
C ARG A 857 -39.39 -30.75 -15.59
N ARG A 858 -39.27 -30.44 -14.27
CA ARG A 858 -40.25 -29.87 -13.26
C ARG A 858 -40.80 -30.73 -12.08
N VAL A 859 -40.61 -30.14 -10.88
CA VAL A 859 -41.53 -29.98 -9.71
C VAL A 859 -41.72 -31.11 -8.66
N ALA A 860 -41.46 -30.69 -7.41
CA ALA A 860 -41.88 -31.14 -6.06
C ALA A 860 -42.84 -32.32 -5.85
N ALA A 861 -42.62 -33.10 -4.77
CA ALA A 861 -43.26 -32.89 -3.46
C ALA A 861 -43.00 -34.05 -2.45
N SER A 862 -43.13 -33.73 -1.15
CA SER A 862 -43.36 -34.62 0.02
C SER A 862 -42.38 -35.77 0.33
N GLY A 863 -41.80 -35.69 1.53
CA GLY A 863 -40.95 -36.69 2.19
C GLY A 863 -40.45 -36.10 3.50
#